data_AF-A0A2G4H2C4-F1
#
_entry.id   AF-A0A2G4H2C4-F1
#
_cell.length_a   1.000
_cell.length_b   1.000
_cell.length_c   1.000
_cell.angle_alpha   90.00
_cell.angle_beta   90.00
_cell.angle_gamma   90.00
#
_symmetry.space_group_name_H-M   'P 1'
#
loop_
_entity.id
_entity.type
_entity.pdbx_description
1 polymer ?
#
loop_
_entity_poly.entity_id
_entity_poly.type
_entity_poly.pdbx_seq_one_letter_code
_entity_poly.pdbx_strand_id
1 'polypeptide(L)'
;MTEETPPPPSGDVPPADLKNIEADALGSKRMKRSFWQRVGASGLSVSIAFHVLLVFIAAVFVVSTVTDNAKKDPNAFATGAGGGSGGERVKNTDRKVQPKNVKSLAKTTTRITSKSASASIALPEMPSSASASSMVSGAMAGGSSKGFGGGSGGGIGSGKGMGSGGGKNFVSKPVMGANIFSQRLAVYFDASASMLPYLERVEAEIRDKFPDADVFLSNGVFIDVHDNEIVGGDKFKGTPYLNRSTGGGSKKNAKGEIVPTDTNPAKLTTMGRAIYKKYGENFKRGSVGGWLDILKDDQTYDALIIFSDFEDGVRQIRTKAIGNVSAYKPDKGMRADPPVVFSDRTNQGGGFARSVTLIANGGGTGQPVVQCKDTTGLIVGMVALGSGIPQGTTVTAISDNLSFTLSKPLTAAASGRVVCNNGGDRRFPEEKKWEGEWEKAFLDARENKGPRLYAISTSRSYGSKPGTIIQRCVAASEGGSIMVKFGDAKKGGTALTNLHNYNDLYVGMPVGGRGIPEGAILTAMPTFKNIPDPEDPDKKRMMSVVNKPLTISAPVLEEVTNVVFSFTPLIQAVGTLAKDSKVLDEVSGSVDLKAGMIIQDARFPVATKIVTVTPTKTSPGFFTVEMSAPATASSANALLRFRPAASTTGNSRGGAPAR
;
A
#
# COMPACT_ATOMS: atom_id res chain seq x y z
N MET A 1 -71.39 -8.50 42.83
CA MET A 1 -72.76 -8.89 42.44
C MET A 1 -72.64 -10.10 41.54
N THR A 2 -73.53 -11.07 41.72
CA THR A 2 -73.68 -12.31 40.95
C THR A 2 -74.59 -12.10 39.72
N GLU A 3 -74.98 -13.19 39.03
CA GLU A 3 -75.89 -13.30 37.85
C GLU A 3 -75.13 -13.19 36.51
N GLU A 4 -74.89 -14.30 35.77
CA GLU A 4 -75.76 -15.05 34.81
C GLU A 4 -76.04 -14.28 33.49
N THR A 5 -76.27 -14.84 32.29
CA THR A 5 -76.74 -16.18 31.83
C THR A 5 -76.10 -16.56 30.42
N PRO A 6 -76.56 -17.50 29.53
CA PRO A 6 -75.71 -18.65 29.16
C PRO A 6 -75.53 -18.90 27.59
N PRO A 7 -75.51 -20.12 26.97
CA PRO A 7 -74.51 -20.45 25.93
C PRO A 7 -75.07 -20.88 24.54
N PRO A 8 -74.21 -21.29 23.57
CA PRO A 8 -74.59 -22.14 22.44
C PRO A 8 -74.24 -23.64 22.67
N PRO A 9 -75.02 -24.60 22.13
CA PRO A 9 -74.86 -26.04 22.41
C PRO A 9 -73.91 -26.80 21.46
N SER A 10 -73.67 -28.07 21.81
CA SER A 10 -72.69 -29.02 21.27
C SER A 10 -73.25 -30.00 20.22
N GLY A 11 -72.41 -30.92 19.70
CA GLY A 11 -72.74 -31.82 18.58
C GLY A 11 -71.76 -32.98 18.40
N ASP A 12 -71.97 -34.06 19.15
CA ASP A 12 -71.08 -35.21 19.41
C ASP A 12 -71.77 -36.54 18.99
N VAL A 13 -71.17 -37.73 18.74
CA VAL A 13 -69.78 -38.26 18.72
C VAL A 13 -69.80 -39.64 17.96
N PRO A 14 -68.68 -40.19 17.43
CA PRO A 14 -68.61 -41.56 16.80
C PRO A 14 -68.63 -42.70 17.88
N PRO A 15 -68.52 -44.03 17.61
CA PRO A 15 -67.96 -44.76 16.45
C PRO A 15 -68.74 -46.03 15.99
N ALA A 16 -68.06 -46.90 15.21
CA ALA A 16 -68.60 -48.05 14.48
C ALA A 16 -68.60 -49.39 15.25
N ASP A 17 -69.22 -50.42 14.67
CA ASP A 17 -69.06 -51.84 15.09
C ASP A 17 -69.07 -52.84 13.91
N LEU A 18 -68.65 -54.08 14.20
CA LEU A 18 -68.07 -55.14 13.35
C LEU A 18 -68.98 -55.80 12.29
N LYS A 19 -68.36 -56.30 11.19
CA LYS A 19 -68.29 -57.76 10.87
C LYS A 19 -67.44 -58.14 9.64
N ASN A 20 -66.81 -59.32 9.73
CA ASN A 20 -66.12 -60.02 8.64
C ASN A 20 -67.11 -60.73 7.70
N ILE A 21 -66.77 -60.84 6.41
CA ILE A 21 -67.13 -61.98 5.55
C ILE A 21 -65.90 -62.35 4.71
N GLU A 22 -65.69 -63.65 4.48
CA GLU A 22 -64.51 -64.27 3.88
C GLU A 22 -64.90 -65.05 2.60
N ALA A 23 -63.95 -65.17 1.66
CA ALA A 23 -63.96 -66.06 0.47
C ALA A 23 -65.04 -65.78 -0.63
N ASP A 24 -64.87 -66.18 -1.90
CA ASP A 24 -63.80 -67.00 -2.51
C ASP A 24 -63.57 -66.71 -4.02
N ALA A 25 -62.46 -67.24 -4.54
CA ALA A 25 -62.23 -67.77 -5.89
C ALA A 25 -62.49 -66.93 -7.16
N LEU A 26 -61.40 -66.56 -7.85
CA LEU A 26 -61.17 -67.00 -9.24
C LEU A 26 -59.67 -66.92 -9.59
N GLY A 27 -59.13 -67.99 -10.17
CA GLY A 27 -57.69 -68.27 -10.14
C GLY A 27 -56.91 -68.22 -11.46
N SER A 28 -55.58 -68.24 -11.29
CA SER A 28 -54.57 -68.74 -12.23
C SER A 28 -54.31 -68.00 -13.56
N LYS A 29 -53.16 -67.30 -13.60
CA LYS A 29 -51.98 -67.78 -14.37
C LYS A 29 -50.69 -67.11 -13.88
N ARG A 30 -49.84 -67.87 -13.18
CA ARG A 30 -48.61 -67.37 -12.53
C ARG A 30 -47.43 -67.32 -13.49
N MET A 31 -47.33 -66.26 -14.30
CA MET A 31 -46.13 -66.02 -15.13
C MET A 31 -44.94 -65.59 -14.24
N LYS A 32 -43.85 -66.37 -14.25
CA LYS A 32 -42.62 -66.07 -13.49
C LYS A 32 -41.90 -64.87 -14.10
N ARG A 33 -42.16 -63.65 -13.62
CA ARG A 33 -41.32 -62.48 -13.90
C ARG A 33 -40.00 -62.56 -13.11
N SER A 34 -38.90 -62.24 -13.78
CA SER A 34 -37.55 -62.18 -13.17
C SER A 34 -37.50 -61.14 -12.03
N PHE A 35 -36.67 -61.42 -11.02
CA PHE A 35 -36.44 -60.57 -9.84
C PHE A 35 -36.19 -59.09 -10.23
N TRP A 36 -35.46 -58.86 -11.32
CA TRP A 36 -35.14 -57.52 -11.84
C TRP A 36 -36.35 -56.67 -12.25
N GLN A 37 -37.49 -57.27 -12.61
CA GLN A 37 -38.71 -56.51 -12.92
C GLN A 37 -39.50 -56.08 -11.68
N ARG A 38 -39.15 -56.56 -10.48
CA ARG A 38 -39.81 -56.17 -9.22
C ARG A 38 -39.14 -54.99 -8.49
N VAL A 39 -37.92 -54.62 -8.87
CA VAL A 39 -37.11 -53.60 -8.18
C VAL A 39 -37.21 -52.21 -8.84
N GLY A 40 -37.98 -52.05 -9.92
CA GLY A 40 -38.21 -50.74 -10.56
C GLY A 40 -36.98 -50.14 -11.26
N ALA A 41 -35.95 -50.95 -11.54
CA ALA A 41 -34.62 -50.48 -11.96
C ALA A 41 -34.53 -49.97 -13.41
N SER A 42 -35.61 -49.98 -14.21
CA SER A 42 -35.57 -49.55 -15.62
C SER A 42 -35.17 -48.08 -15.79
N GLY A 43 -35.75 -47.16 -15.00
CA GLY A 43 -35.41 -45.74 -15.06
C GLY A 43 -34.00 -45.43 -14.53
N LEU A 44 -33.59 -46.10 -13.45
CA LEU A 44 -32.28 -45.88 -12.83
C LEU A 44 -31.14 -46.35 -13.74
N SER A 45 -31.26 -47.54 -14.35
CA SER A 45 -30.26 -48.05 -15.28
C SER A 45 -30.10 -47.19 -16.53
N VAL A 46 -31.20 -46.65 -17.08
CA VAL A 46 -31.17 -45.71 -18.22
C VAL A 46 -30.54 -44.38 -17.82
N SER A 47 -30.86 -43.84 -16.64
CA SER A 47 -30.26 -42.61 -16.12
C SER A 47 -28.74 -42.74 -15.93
N ILE A 48 -28.28 -43.86 -15.36
CA ILE A 48 -26.85 -44.15 -15.18
C ILE A 48 -26.15 -44.32 -16.54
N ALA A 49 -26.75 -45.06 -17.48
CA ALA A 49 -26.19 -45.21 -18.83
C ALA A 49 -26.05 -43.86 -19.56
N PHE A 50 -27.03 -42.97 -19.41
CA PHE A 50 -26.98 -41.63 -20.00
C PHE A 50 -25.90 -40.74 -19.36
N HIS A 51 -25.73 -40.80 -18.04
CA HIS A 51 -24.65 -40.07 -17.35
C HIS A 51 -23.26 -40.60 -17.72
N VAL A 52 -23.09 -41.92 -17.84
CA VAL A 52 -21.82 -42.51 -18.31
C VAL A 52 -21.51 -42.09 -19.74
N LEU A 53 -22.51 -42.03 -20.63
CA LEU A 53 -22.36 -41.52 -22.00
C LEU A 53 -21.94 -40.04 -22.02
N LEU A 54 -22.58 -39.18 -21.21
CA LEU A 54 -22.22 -37.77 -21.10
C LEU A 54 -20.80 -37.56 -20.55
N VAL A 55 -20.38 -38.35 -19.55
CA VAL A 55 -19.00 -38.34 -19.05
C VAL A 55 -18.01 -38.77 -20.13
N PHE A 56 -18.35 -39.75 -20.96
CA PHE A 56 -17.50 -40.19 -22.07
C PHE A 56 -17.37 -39.12 -23.16
N ILE A 57 -18.48 -38.45 -23.52
CA ILE A 57 -18.48 -37.32 -24.47
C ILE A 57 -17.65 -36.15 -23.91
N ALA A 58 -17.81 -35.82 -22.63
CA ALA A 58 -17.02 -34.79 -21.96
C ALA A 58 -15.52 -35.15 -21.91
N ALA A 59 -15.16 -36.40 -21.65
CA ALA A 59 -13.78 -36.86 -21.68
C ALA A 59 -13.17 -36.76 -23.08
N VAL A 60 -13.89 -37.17 -24.13
CA VAL A 60 -13.43 -37.01 -25.52
C VAL A 60 -13.26 -35.53 -25.90
N PHE A 61 -14.17 -34.66 -25.47
CA PHE A 61 -14.08 -33.22 -25.70
C PHE A 61 -12.89 -32.56 -24.96
N VAL A 62 -12.62 -32.98 -23.72
CA VAL A 62 -11.44 -32.52 -22.96
C VAL A 62 -10.15 -33.04 -23.61
N VAL A 63 -10.10 -34.31 -24.04
CA VAL A 63 -8.91 -34.85 -24.72
C VAL A 63 -8.65 -34.11 -26.02
N SER A 64 -9.65 -33.92 -26.90
CA SER A 64 -9.44 -33.23 -28.18
C SER A 64 -9.00 -31.77 -28.00
N THR A 65 -9.63 -31.03 -27.07
CA THR A 65 -9.26 -29.63 -26.80
C THR A 65 -7.90 -29.46 -26.10
N VAL A 66 -7.43 -30.48 -25.36
CA VAL A 66 -6.12 -30.46 -24.69
C VAL A 66 -5.00 -30.98 -25.60
N THR A 67 -5.24 -31.97 -26.47
CA THR A 67 -4.19 -32.48 -27.38
C THR A 67 -3.77 -31.47 -28.44
N ASP A 68 -4.68 -30.62 -28.92
CA ASP A 68 -4.35 -29.53 -29.84
C ASP A 68 -3.56 -28.38 -29.17
N ASN A 69 -3.56 -28.33 -27.83
CA ASN A 69 -2.80 -27.36 -27.03
C ASN A 69 -1.49 -27.93 -26.44
N ALA A 70 -1.09 -29.14 -26.84
CA ALA A 70 0.18 -29.77 -26.44
C ALA A 70 1.38 -29.06 -27.10
N LYS A 71 1.72 -27.88 -26.60
CA LYS A 71 2.98 -27.18 -26.91
C LYS A 71 4.15 -28.10 -26.62
N LYS A 72 4.89 -28.49 -27.67
CA LYS A 72 6.19 -29.16 -27.54
C LYS A 72 7.13 -28.26 -26.75
N ASP A 73 7.69 -28.77 -25.65
CA ASP A 73 8.77 -28.09 -24.92
C ASP A 73 10.02 -27.92 -25.79
N PRO A 74 10.65 -26.75 -25.79
CA PRO A 74 12.04 -26.58 -26.14
C PRO A 74 12.86 -26.21 -24.90
N ASN A 75 13.30 -27.22 -24.14
CA ASN A 75 14.45 -27.07 -23.24
C ASN A 75 15.73 -26.92 -24.08
N ALA A 76 15.89 -25.77 -24.72
CA ALA A 76 17.09 -25.37 -25.45
C ALA A 76 17.19 -23.84 -25.47
N PHE A 77 18.19 -23.30 -24.78
CA PHE A 77 18.49 -21.86 -24.81
C PHE A 77 18.93 -21.45 -26.23
N ALA A 78 18.11 -20.63 -26.89
CA ALA A 78 18.45 -19.95 -28.13
C ALA A 78 18.34 -18.44 -27.94
N THR A 79 19.48 -17.77 -27.85
CA THR A 79 19.54 -16.30 -27.85
C THR A 79 19.42 -15.76 -29.28
N GLY A 80 18.47 -14.85 -29.51
CA GLY A 80 18.57 -13.89 -30.61
C GLY A 80 17.47 -13.94 -31.67
N ALA A 81 16.69 -12.86 -31.68
CA ALA A 81 15.96 -12.25 -32.81
C ALA A 81 14.85 -13.07 -33.51
N GLY A 82 13.79 -12.34 -33.88
CA GLY A 82 12.63 -12.88 -34.60
C GLY A 82 12.83 -12.90 -36.12
N GLY A 83 12.02 -13.71 -36.78
CA GLY A 83 11.87 -13.79 -38.23
C GLY A 83 10.60 -14.56 -38.55
N GLY A 84 9.87 -14.12 -39.57
CA GLY A 84 8.63 -14.78 -40.02
C GLY A 84 8.86 -16.15 -40.66
N SER A 85 7.77 -16.75 -41.12
CA SER A 85 7.70 -18.09 -41.72
C SER A 85 8.76 -18.40 -42.80
N GLY A 86 9.40 -19.57 -42.68
CA GLY A 86 9.75 -20.37 -43.86
C GLY A 86 11.15 -20.24 -44.47
N GLY A 87 12.20 -19.92 -43.71
CA GLY A 87 13.59 -19.86 -44.20
C GLY A 87 14.52 -20.93 -43.58
N GLU A 88 15.40 -21.52 -44.39
CA GLU A 88 16.30 -22.61 -43.98
C GLU A 88 17.54 -22.12 -43.17
N ARG A 89 18.04 -22.97 -42.24
CA ARG A 89 19.13 -22.63 -41.31
C ARG A 89 20.52 -22.77 -41.95
N VAL A 90 21.35 -21.74 -41.81
CA VAL A 90 22.74 -21.70 -42.31
C VAL A 90 23.68 -22.55 -41.44
N LYS A 91 24.65 -23.22 -42.08
CA LYS A 91 25.67 -24.08 -41.44
C LYS A 91 26.77 -23.25 -40.76
N ASN A 92 27.22 -23.68 -39.58
CA ASN A 92 28.40 -23.11 -38.89
C ASN A 92 29.72 -23.70 -39.41
N THR A 93 30.77 -22.88 -39.43
CA THR A 93 32.18 -23.30 -39.60
C THR A 93 33.06 -22.62 -38.55
N ASP A 94 33.79 -23.44 -37.78
CA ASP A 94 34.65 -22.97 -36.69
C ASP A 94 35.97 -22.35 -37.17
N ARG A 95 36.46 -21.32 -36.46
CA ARG A 95 37.86 -20.85 -36.59
C ARG A 95 38.45 -20.43 -35.24
N LYS A 96 39.47 -21.17 -34.78
CA LYS A 96 40.23 -20.84 -33.56
C LYS A 96 41.18 -19.66 -33.78
N VAL A 97 41.38 -18.85 -32.74
CA VAL A 97 42.32 -17.69 -32.72
C VAL A 97 43.48 -17.98 -31.78
N GLN A 98 44.70 -17.58 -32.15
CA GLN A 98 45.94 -17.71 -31.37
C GLN A 98 46.45 -16.32 -30.94
N PRO A 99 46.91 -16.11 -29.69
CA PRO A 99 47.47 -14.84 -29.23
C PRO A 99 48.97 -14.67 -29.57
N LYS A 100 49.46 -13.42 -29.63
CA LYS A 100 50.88 -13.07 -29.81
C LYS A 100 51.40 -12.16 -28.69
N ASN A 101 52.66 -12.36 -28.31
CA ASN A 101 53.35 -11.65 -27.22
C ASN A 101 53.60 -10.15 -27.50
N VAL A 102 53.70 -9.36 -26.42
CA VAL A 102 54.02 -7.92 -26.44
C VAL A 102 55.30 -7.65 -25.65
N LYS A 103 56.20 -6.78 -26.15
CA LYS A 103 57.45 -6.37 -25.48
C LYS A 103 57.22 -5.24 -24.47
N SER A 104 57.99 -5.22 -23.39
CA SER A 104 57.93 -4.20 -22.34
C SER A 104 58.73 -2.93 -22.68
N LEU A 105 58.30 -1.78 -22.13
CA LEU A 105 59.10 -0.56 -22.00
C LEU A 105 58.61 0.22 -20.76
N ALA A 106 59.53 0.54 -19.86
CA ALA A 106 59.27 1.31 -18.64
C ALA A 106 59.74 2.77 -18.79
N LYS A 107 59.15 3.71 -18.03
CA LYS A 107 59.76 5.02 -17.74
C LYS A 107 59.22 5.68 -16.47
N THR A 108 60.00 6.61 -15.96
CA THR A 108 60.10 7.06 -14.55
C THR A 108 59.29 8.31 -14.20
N THR A 109 59.23 8.63 -12.89
CA THR A 109 58.51 9.76 -12.26
C THR A 109 59.22 11.11 -12.38
N THR A 110 58.48 12.22 -12.24
CA THR A 110 58.98 13.60 -12.29
C THR A 110 58.53 14.47 -11.09
N ARG A 111 59.39 15.44 -10.70
CA ARG A 111 59.20 16.38 -9.58
C ARG A 111 58.14 17.46 -9.87
N ILE A 112 57.64 18.10 -8.80
CA ILE A 112 56.82 19.32 -8.83
C ILE A 112 57.60 20.48 -8.16
N THR A 113 57.50 21.70 -8.68
CA THR A 113 58.09 22.94 -8.13
C THR A 113 57.11 24.12 -8.20
N SER A 114 57.03 24.94 -7.15
CA SER A 114 56.15 26.12 -7.08
C SER A 114 56.75 27.36 -7.76
N LYS A 115 55.90 28.34 -8.10
CA LYS A 115 56.27 29.60 -8.79
C LYS A 115 55.86 30.90 -8.08
N SER A 116 55.41 30.86 -6.82
CA SER A 116 55.08 32.07 -6.06
C SER A 116 55.77 32.10 -4.69
N ALA A 117 56.31 33.26 -4.32
CA ALA A 117 57.07 33.48 -3.09
C ALA A 117 56.22 33.49 -1.80
N SER A 118 54.88 33.37 -1.93
CA SER A 118 53.93 33.48 -0.81
C SER A 118 53.00 32.26 -0.65
N ALA A 119 53.21 31.20 -1.44
CA ALA A 119 52.38 29.99 -1.34
C ALA A 119 53.00 28.98 -0.34
N SER A 120 52.36 28.81 0.82
CA SER A 120 52.60 27.65 1.67
C SER A 120 51.99 26.40 1.04
N ILE A 121 52.83 25.44 0.67
CA ILE A 121 52.40 24.10 0.24
C ILE A 121 52.54 23.16 1.45
N ALA A 122 51.40 22.76 2.02
CA ALA A 122 51.34 21.65 2.96
C ALA A 122 51.17 20.34 2.20
N LEU A 123 52.08 19.39 2.42
CA LEU A 123 51.93 18.01 1.93
C LEU A 123 51.13 17.21 2.96
N PRO A 124 50.20 16.32 2.56
CA PRO A 124 49.58 15.37 3.47
C PRO A 124 50.62 14.41 4.06
N GLU A 125 50.54 14.11 5.35
CA GLU A 125 51.35 13.04 5.95
C GLU A 125 50.97 11.67 5.35
N MET A 126 51.98 10.87 5.04
CA MET A 126 51.78 9.49 4.56
C MET A 126 51.56 8.55 5.76
N PRO A 127 50.62 7.59 5.68
CA PRO A 127 50.50 6.55 6.69
C PRO A 127 51.76 5.67 6.69
N SER A 128 52.38 5.50 7.87
CA SER A 128 53.49 4.58 8.06
C SER A 128 53.03 3.12 7.97
N SER A 129 53.80 2.31 7.23
CA SER A 129 53.40 0.97 6.79
C SER A 129 53.86 -0.13 7.73
N ALA A 130 52.97 -1.07 8.07
CA ALA A 130 53.33 -2.36 8.67
C ALA A 130 52.30 -3.47 8.34
N SER A 131 52.15 -3.79 7.05
CA SER A 131 51.46 -5.01 6.59
C SER A 131 52.33 -5.71 5.54
N ALA A 132 53.35 -6.42 6.00
CA ALA A 132 54.28 -7.14 5.13
C ALA A 132 54.69 -8.49 5.75
N SER A 133 53.99 -9.58 5.38
CA SER A 133 54.58 -10.82 4.84
C SER A 133 53.55 -11.95 4.72
N SER A 134 53.77 -12.87 3.77
CA SER A 134 52.93 -14.04 3.40
C SER A 134 51.48 -13.70 2.99
N MET A 135 51.05 -13.77 1.73
CA MET A 135 51.58 -14.42 0.52
C MET A 135 51.74 -15.95 0.63
N VAL A 136 50.63 -16.66 0.36
CA VAL A 136 50.40 -18.10 0.04
C VAL A 136 48.88 -18.27 0.31
N SER A 137 47.97 -18.59 -0.62
CA SER A 137 48.04 -18.94 -2.05
C SER A 137 46.71 -18.59 -2.74
N GLY A 138 46.70 -18.49 -4.08
CA GLY A 138 45.45 -18.50 -4.87
C GLY A 138 45.21 -17.26 -5.73
N ALA A 139 45.72 -17.26 -6.96
CA ALA A 139 45.35 -16.32 -8.02
C ALA A 139 43.83 -16.43 -8.33
N MET A 140 43.13 -15.41 -8.84
CA MET A 140 43.57 -14.38 -9.78
C MET A 140 43.04 -12.97 -9.43
N ALA A 141 43.92 -11.98 -9.54
CA ALA A 141 43.58 -10.56 -9.55
C ALA A 141 44.27 -9.88 -10.75
N GLY A 142 43.69 -8.78 -11.24
CA GLY A 142 44.35 -7.84 -12.16
C GLY A 142 43.86 -7.90 -13.62
N GLY A 143 43.60 -6.77 -14.28
CA GLY A 143 43.62 -5.42 -13.70
C GLY A 143 43.32 -4.26 -14.66
N SER A 144 42.96 -3.13 -14.04
CA SER A 144 43.41 -1.77 -14.34
C SER A 144 43.53 -1.30 -15.81
N SER A 145 42.50 -0.58 -16.25
CA SER A 145 42.58 0.80 -16.77
C SER A 145 43.93 1.36 -17.24
N LYS A 146 43.97 1.81 -18.51
CA LYS A 146 44.58 3.09 -18.92
C LYS A 146 44.10 3.49 -20.31
N GLY A 147 43.77 4.78 -20.51
CA GLY A 147 43.29 5.27 -21.82
C GLY A 147 42.60 6.64 -21.82
N PHE A 148 43.04 7.60 -21.00
CA PHE A 148 42.62 9.00 -21.20
C PHE A 148 43.43 9.60 -22.35
N GLY A 149 42.76 9.93 -23.46
CA GLY A 149 43.30 10.74 -24.55
C GLY A 149 42.35 11.90 -24.83
N GLY A 150 42.65 13.07 -24.25
CA GLY A 150 41.85 14.28 -24.47
C GLY A 150 42.23 14.96 -25.78
N GLY A 151 41.30 15.01 -26.74
CA GLY A 151 41.35 15.92 -27.88
C GLY A 151 40.27 16.99 -27.70
N SER A 152 40.65 18.26 -27.65
CA SER A 152 39.71 19.38 -27.51
C SER A 152 39.02 19.70 -28.84
N GLY A 153 37.71 19.52 -28.91
CA GLY A 153 36.84 20.07 -29.95
C GLY A 153 35.60 20.66 -29.30
N GLY A 154 35.40 21.97 -29.43
CA GLY A 154 34.30 22.68 -28.78
C GLY A 154 32.95 22.41 -29.44
N GLY A 155 31.91 22.23 -28.63
CA GLY A 155 30.53 22.08 -29.10
C GLY A 155 29.55 22.00 -27.93
N ILE A 156 28.65 22.97 -27.83
CA ILE A 156 27.58 22.99 -26.82
C ILE A 156 26.49 22.02 -27.27
N GLY A 157 26.20 20.99 -26.48
CA GLY A 157 25.18 19.98 -26.82
C GLY A 157 24.75 19.13 -25.62
N SER A 158 23.47 19.23 -25.27
CA SER A 158 22.88 18.56 -24.10
C SER A 158 22.63 17.06 -24.31
N GLY A 159 22.71 16.28 -23.22
CA GLY A 159 21.98 15.00 -23.12
C GLY A 159 22.80 13.71 -23.26
N LYS A 160 23.54 13.32 -22.21
CA LYS A 160 23.85 11.90 -21.99
C LYS A 160 22.63 11.20 -21.40
N GLY A 161 21.77 10.68 -22.27
CA GLY A 161 20.76 9.69 -21.89
C GLY A 161 21.46 8.41 -21.45
N MET A 162 21.33 8.05 -20.17
CA MET A 162 21.85 6.78 -19.65
C MET A 162 21.00 5.65 -20.22
N GLY A 163 21.65 4.66 -20.83
CA GLY A 163 20.97 3.71 -21.72
C GLY A 163 19.90 2.87 -21.05
N SER A 164 18.78 2.68 -21.76
CA SER A 164 17.79 1.65 -21.45
C SER A 164 18.44 0.26 -21.56
N GLY A 165 18.79 -0.32 -20.41
CA GLY A 165 19.15 -1.74 -20.34
C GLY A 165 17.89 -2.58 -20.52
N GLY A 166 17.77 -3.29 -21.64
CA GLY A 166 16.65 -4.17 -21.96
C GLY A 166 16.56 -5.40 -21.05
N GLY A 167 16.12 -5.20 -19.81
CA GLY A 167 16.04 -6.23 -18.76
C GLY A 167 14.61 -6.57 -18.35
N LYS A 168 14.02 -7.58 -19.02
CA LYS A 168 12.73 -8.24 -18.70
C LYS A 168 11.47 -7.37 -18.91
N ASN A 169 10.40 -8.02 -19.38
CA ASN A 169 9.13 -7.39 -19.75
C ASN A 169 8.30 -6.97 -18.52
N PHE A 170 8.69 -5.92 -17.80
CA PHE A 170 7.86 -5.32 -16.76
C PHE A 170 6.66 -4.59 -17.39
N VAL A 171 5.55 -5.29 -17.52
CA VAL A 171 4.30 -4.73 -18.04
C VAL A 171 3.62 -3.93 -16.92
N SER A 172 3.56 -2.61 -17.08
CA SER A 172 2.67 -1.76 -16.29
C SER A 172 1.22 -2.11 -16.63
N LYS A 173 0.42 -2.53 -15.66
CA LYS A 173 -1.01 -2.82 -15.86
C LYS A 173 -1.88 -1.89 -15.00
N PRO A 174 -2.94 -1.28 -15.58
CA PRO A 174 -3.86 -0.44 -14.84
C PRO A 174 -4.83 -1.29 -13.99
N VAL A 175 -4.72 -1.20 -12.66
CA VAL A 175 -5.60 -1.85 -11.67
C VAL A 175 -6.22 -0.77 -10.80
N MET A 176 -7.54 -0.61 -10.77
CA MET A 176 -8.21 0.47 -10.03
C MET A 176 -7.69 1.87 -10.39
N GLY A 177 -7.16 2.08 -11.61
CA GLY A 177 -6.47 3.30 -12.03
C GLY A 177 -5.02 3.46 -11.53
N ALA A 178 -4.50 2.49 -10.77
CA ALA A 178 -3.08 2.36 -10.43
C ALA A 178 -2.27 1.72 -11.56
N ASN A 179 -1.10 2.27 -11.88
CA ASN A 179 -0.12 1.54 -12.69
C ASN A 179 0.69 0.58 -11.81
N ILE A 180 0.35 -0.70 -11.83
CA ILE A 180 1.06 -1.76 -11.12
C ILE A 180 2.12 -2.37 -12.05
N PHE A 181 3.38 -2.34 -11.63
CA PHE A 181 4.51 -2.89 -12.38
C PHE A 181 4.90 -4.24 -11.76
N SER A 182 4.48 -5.34 -12.39
CA SER A 182 4.71 -6.69 -11.85
C SER A 182 4.66 -7.76 -12.95
N GLN A 183 5.37 -8.87 -12.74
CA GLN A 183 5.10 -10.16 -13.37
C GLN A 183 4.61 -11.20 -12.36
N ARG A 184 5.07 -11.13 -11.10
CA ARG A 184 4.73 -12.05 -10.01
C ARG A 184 4.21 -11.24 -8.83
N LEU A 185 2.89 -11.24 -8.67
CA LEU A 185 2.18 -10.37 -7.75
C LEU A 185 1.65 -11.14 -6.54
N ALA A 186 2.01 -10.70 -5.34
CA ALA A 186 1.30 -11.08 -4.12
C ALA A 186 0.44 -9.93 -3.61
N VAL A 187 -0.69 -10.27 -3.01
CA VAL A 187 -1.69 -9.32 -2.51
C VAL A 187 -2.06 -9.72 -1.09
N TYR A 188 -1.96 -8.79 -0.15
CA TYR A 188 -2.52 -8.93 1.18
C TYR A 188 -3.84 -8.16 1.26
N PHE A 189 -4.91 -8.87 1.59
CA PHE A 189 -6.22 -8.30 1.89
C PHE A 189 -6.46 -8.32 3.40
N ASP A 190 -6.83 -7.15 3.90
CA ASP A 190 -7.45 -7.00 5.20
C ASP A 190 -8.80 -7.73 5.24
N ALA A 191 -8.87 -8.82 5.99
CA ALA A 191 -10.09 -9.62 6.13
C ALA A 191 -11.02 -9.10 7.24
N SER A 192 -10.79 -7.91 7.80
CA SER A 192 -11.63 -7.35 8.86
C SER A 192 -13.06 -7.02 8.38
N ALA A 193 -13.99 -6.90 9.34
CA ALA A 193 -15.42 -6.74 9.05
C ALA A 193 -15.77 -5.48 8.22
N SER A 194 -15.00 -4.39 8.38
CA SER A 194 -15.12 -3.16 7.59
C SER A 194 -14.75 -3.37 6.12
N MET A 195 -13.88 -4.33 5.84
CA MET A 195 -13.28 -4.56 4.52
C MET A 195 -13.98 -5.66 3.70
N LEU A 196 -14.68 -6.60 4.36
CA LEU A 196 -15.43 -7.69 3.71
C LEU A 196 -16.29 -7.27 2.49
N PRO A 197 -17.02 -6.13 2.49
CA PRO A 197 -17.86 -5.73 1.35
C PRO A 197 -17.09 -5.45 0.06
N TYR A 198 -15.77 -5.25 0.14
CA TYR A 198 -14.95 -4.81 -0.99
C TYR A 198 -14.09 -5.94 -1.58
N LEU A 199 -13.77 -6.97 -0.79
CA LEU A 199 -12.71 -7.93 -1.11
C LEU A 199 -12.95 -8.69 -2.43
N GLU A 200 -14.15 -9.22 -2.65
CA GLU A 200 -14.44 -10.01 -3.87
C GLU A 200 -14.31 -9.17 -5.15
N ARG A 201 -14.71 -7.89 -5.10
CA ARG A 201 -14.60 -6.97 -6.24
C ARG A 201 -13.16 -6.59 -6.52
N VAL A 202 -12.39 -6.30 -5.48
CA VAL A 202 -10.97 -5.95 -5.62
C VAL A 202 -10.15 -7.17 -6.05
N GLU A 203 -10.51 -8.39 -5.60
CA GLU A 203 -9.91 -9.63 -6.11
C GLU A 203 -10.15 -9.77 -7.62
N ALA A 204 -11.39 -9.56 -8.06
CA ALA A 204 -11.76 -9.67 -9.48
C ALA A 204 -11.03 -8.63 -10.35
N GLU A 205 -10.93 -7.37 -9.91
CA GLU A 205 -10.23 -6.34 -10.67
C GLU A 205 -8.70 -6.55 -10.71
N ILE A 206 -8.10 -7.05 -9.63
CA ILE A 206 -6.69 -7.44 -9.65
C ILE A 206 -6.49 -8.63 -10.61
N ARG A 207 -7.32 -9.69 -10.51
CA ARG A 207 -7.17 -10.91 -11.31
C ARG A 207 -7.47 -10.72 -12.80
N ASP A 208 -8.32 -9.76 -13.17
CA ASP A 208 -8.51 -9.34 -14.57
C ASP A 208 -7.20 -8.89 -15.22
N LYS A 209 -6.28 -8.27 -14.45
CA LYS A 209 -4.96 -7.86 -14.92
C LYS A 209 -3.85 -8.86 -14.60
N PHE A 210 -3.96 -9.55 -13.46
CA PHE A 210 -2.98 -10.48 -12.93
C PHE A 210 -3.68 -11.80 -12.53
N PRO A 211 -4.02 -12.68 -13.50
CA PRO A 211 -4.77 -13.91 -13.22
C PRO A 211 -4.09 -14.78 -12.14
N ASP A 212 -2.77 -14.88 -12.22
CA ASP A 212 -1.90 -15.64 -11.32
C ASP A 212 -1.54 -14.90 -10.01
N ALA A 213 -2.26 -13.82 -9.65
CA ALA A 213 -2.01 -13.11 -8.39
C ALA A 213 -2.24 -14.02 -7.17
N ASP A 214 -1.29 -14.04 -6.24
CA ASP A 214 -1.38 -14.78 -4.99
C ASP A 214 -2.02 -13.91 -3.91
N VAL A 215 -3.29 -14.19 -3.58
CA VAL A 215 -4.09 -13.38 -2.65
C VAL A 215 -4.15 -14.02 -1.27
N PHE A 216 -3.49 -13.39 -0.32
CA PHE A 216 -3.47 -13.74 1.09
C PHE A 216 -4.51 -12.88 1.84
N LEU A 217 -5.26 -13.52 2.73
CA LEU A 217 -6.26 -12.91 3.59
C LEU A 217 -5.95 -13.25 5.04
N SER A 218 -5.96 -12.23 5.90
CA SER A 218 -5.81 -12.33 7.36
C SER A 218 -6.41 -11.07 8.00
N ASN A 219 -6.73 -11.13 9.29
CA ASN A 219 -7.49 -10.08 9.97
C ASN A 219 -6.65 -8.80 10.18
N GLY A 220 -7.20 -7.65 9.76
CA GLY A 220 -6.58 -6.35 9.96
C GLY A 220 -5.29 -6.15 9.15
N VAL A 221 -4.71 -4.96 9.30
CA VAL A 221 -3.43 -4.53 8.72
C VAL A 221 -2.64 -3.80 9.81
N PHE A 222 -2.19 -4.57 10.79
CA PHE A 222 -1.40 -4.09 11.92
C PHE A 222 0.08 -4.51 11.83
N ILE A 223 0.94 -3.66 12.36
CA ILE A 223 2.37 -3.95 12.58
C ILE A 223 2.63 -3.88 14.09
N ASP A 224 2.52 -5.02 14.76
CA ASP A 224 2.92 -5.14 16.17
C ASP A 224 4.43 -5.50 16.25
N VAL A 225 5.18 -4.78 17.07
CA VAL A 225 6.64 -4.93 17.20
C VAL A 225 7.02 -5.16 18.67
N HIS A 226 7.83 -6.19 18.90
CA HIS A 226 8.35 -6.60 20.20
C HIS A 226 9.84 -6.28 20.30
N ASP A 227 10.21 -5.30 21.13
CA ASP A 227 11.54 -4.68 21.11
C ASP A 227 11.89 -4.21 19.70
N ASN A 228 12.60 -5.02 18.92
CA ASN A 228 13.04 -4.75 17.54
C ASN A 228 12.57 -5.83 16.54
N GLU A 229 11.76 -6.79 16.98
CA GLU A 229 11.31 -7.94 16.18
C GLU A 229 9.83 -7.75 15.79
N ILE A 230 9.51 -7.88 14.49
CA ILE A 230 8.14 -7.81 14.00
C ILE A 230 7.38 -9.05 14.44
N VAL A 231 6.24 -8.90 15.10
CA VAL A 231 5.39 -10.04 15.49
C VAL A 231 5.01 -10.82 14.23
N GLY A 232 5.28 -12.12 14.23
CA GLY A 232 5.05 -12.98 13.08
C GLY A 232 6.08 -12.84 11.94
N GLY A 233 7.06 -11.94 12.03
CA GLY A 233 8.20 -11.89 11.10
C GLY A 233 9.14 -13.09 11.22
N ASP A 234 10.12 -13.19 10.32
CA ASP A 234 11.04 -14.35 10.25
C ASP A 234 11.97 -14.43 11.48
N LYS A 235 12.35 -13.26 12.02
CA LYS A 235 13.21 -13.14 13.21
C LYS A 235 12.48 -13.45 14.53
N PHE A 236 11.14 -13.40 14.57
CA PHE A 236 10.35 -13.41 15.80
C PHE A 236 10.05 -14.82 16.33
N LYS A 237 10.65 -15.16 17.49
CA LYS A 237 10.59 -16.51 18.08
C LYS A 237 9.74 -16.63 19.36
N GLY A 238 8.99 -15.58 19.70
CA GLY A 238 8.20 -15.52 20.94
C GLY A 238 6.69 -15.71 20.76
N THR A 239 5.98 -15.65 21.89
CA THR A 239 4.53 -15.44 21.95
C THR A 239 4.23 -13.94 21.87
N PRO A 240 3.24 -13.48 21.08
CA PRO A 240 2.83 -12.08 21.08
C PRO A 240 2.20 -11.69 22.43
N TYR A 241 2.49 -10.47 22.92
CA TYR A 241 1.89 -9.94 24.16
C TYR A 241 0.46 -9.46 23.89
N LEU A 242 0.20 -8.96 22.68
CA LEU A 242 -1.16 -8.72 22.21
C LEU A 242 -1.74 -10.00 21.62
N ASN A 243 -2.77 -10.54 22.27
CA ASN A 243 -3.61 -11.55 21.65
C ASN A 243 -4.62 -10.88 20.70
N ARG A 244 -4.20 -10.67 19.45
CA ARG A 244 -5.04 -10.19 18.35
C ARG A 244 -6.01 -11.29 17.93
N SER A 245 -7.21 -10.93 17.48
CA SER A 245 -8.06 -11.90 16.76
C SER A 245 -7.35 -12.29 15.46
N THR A 246 -6.96 -13.55 15.34
CA THR A 246 -6.17 -14.09 14.23
C THR A 246 -7.00 -14.63 13.06
N GLY A 247 -8.30 -14.87 13.27
CA GLY A 247 -9.24 -15.25 12.22
C GLY A 247 -9.82 -14.03 11.52
N GLY A 248 -9.95 -14.10 10.19
CA GLY A 248 -10.63 -13.07 9.39
C GLY A 248 -12.11 -12.93 9.75
N GLY A 249 -12.71 -11.81 9.36
CA GLY A 249 -14.14 -11.57 9.52
C GLY A 249 -14.98 -12.59 8.77
N SER A 250 -16.14 -12.94 9.32
CA SER A 250 -17.00 -13.97 8.75
C SER A 250 -18.11 -13.40 7.85
N LYS A 251 -18.43 -14.11 6.77
CA LYS A 251 -19.53 -13.77 5.85
C LYS A 251 -20.51 -14.93 5.71
N LYS A 252 -21.74 -14.65 5.27
CA LYS A 252 -22.68 -15.73 4.90
C LYS A 252 -22.30 -16.28 3.53
N ASN A 253 -22.19 -17.61 3.41
CA ASN A 253 -22.04 -18.28 2.12
C ASN A 253 -23.41 -18.38 1.39
N ALA A 254 -23.43 -18.98 0.20
CA ALA A 254 -24.64 -19.15 -0.61
C ALA A 254 -25.75 -20.02 0.05
N LYS A 255 -25.43 -20.75 1.13
CA LYS A 255 -26.39 -21.51 1.96
C LYS A 255 -26.84 -20.74 3.21
N GLY A 256 -26.36 -19.51 3.40
CA GLY A 256 -26.62 -18.69 4.60
C GLY A 256 -25.71 -19.00 5.79
N GLU A 257 -24.81 -19.98 5.69
CA GLU A 257 -23.90 -20.39 6.77
C GLU A 257 -22.81 -19.33 6.97
N ILE A 258 -22.49 -19.01 8.23
CA ILE A 258 -21.42 -18.05 8.56
C ILE A 258 -20.07 -18.77 8.40
N VAL A 259 -19.28 -18.36 7.41
CA VAL A 259 -17.94 -18.90 7.11
C VAL A 259 -16.86 -17.84 7.33
N PRO A 260 -15.68 -18.20 7.88
CA PRO A 260 -14.53 -17.30 7.96
C PRO A 260 -14.06 -16.83 6.58
N THR A 261 -13.55 -15.60 6.49
CA THR A 261 -12.92 -15.08 5.27
C THR A 261 -11.40 -15.21 5.37
N ASP A 262 -10.90 -16.41 5.06
CA ASP A 262 -9.48 -16.76 5.13
C ASP A 262 -8.86 -16.95 3.73
N THR A 263 -7.52 -17.05 3.70
CA THR A 263 -6.75 -17.36 2.48
C THR A 263 -7.20 -18.70 1.90
N ASN A 264 -7.66 -18.71 0.64
CA ASN A 264 -8.06 -19.93 -0.07
C ASN A 264 -6.86 -20.56 -0.82
N PRO A 265 -6.30 -21.70 -0.36
CA PRO A 265 -5.09 -22.26 -0.97
C PRO A 265 -5.30 -22.77 -2.41
N ALA A 266 -6.53 -23.08 -2.81
CA ALA A 266 -6.85 -23.51 -4.17
C ALA A 266 -6.77 -22.36 -5.20
N LYS A 267 -6.86 -21.10 -4.74
CA LYS A 267 -6.70 -19.89 -5.56
C LYS A 267 -5.25 -19.36 -5.62
N LEU A 268 -4.33 -19.99 -4.89
CA LEU A 268 -2.91 -19.63 -4.91
C LEU A 268 -2.16 -20.42 -6.00
N THR A 269 -1.09 -19.84 -6.54
CA THR A 269 -0.13 -20.50 -7.42
C THR A 269 0.63 -21.61 -6.67
N THR A 270 1.43 -22.42 -7.37
CA THR A 270 2.30 -23.40 -6.70
C THR A 270 3.28 -22.75 -5.73
N MET A 271 3.79 -21.55 -6.04
CA MET A 271 4.69 -20.81 -5.16
C MET A 271 3.94 -20.18 -3.99
N GLY A 272 2.79 -19.55 -4.24
CA GLY A 272 1.91 -19.03 -3.19
C GLY A 272 1.45 -20.09 -2.20
N ARG A 273 1.11 -21.29 -2.67
CA ARG A 273 0.80 -22.45 -1.80
C ARG A 273 2.00 -22.89 -0.95
N ALA A 274 3.22 -22.88 -1.50
CA ALA A 274 4.42 -23.24 -0.75
C ALA A 274 4.72 -22.20 0.36
N ILE A 275 4.61 -20.91 0.03
CA ILE A 275 4.74 -19.80 0.99
C ILE A 275 3.65 -19.89 2.06
N TYR A 276 2.38 -20.06 1.69
CA TYR A 276 1.28 -20.18 2.65
C TYR A 276 1.43 -21.41 3.57
N LYS A 277 1.89 -22.55 3.05
CA LYS A 277 2.17 -23.74 3.87
C LYS A 277 3.29 -23.49 4.89
N LYS A 278 4.30 -22.68 4.54
CA LYS A 278 5.44 -22.38 5.41
C LYS A 278 5.15 -21.26 6.42
N TYR A 279 4.35 -20.26 6.02
CA TYR A 279 4.23 -18.97 6.72
C TYR A 279 2.78 -18.53 6.98
N GLY A 280 1.75 -19.32 6.67
CA GLY A 280 0.34 -18.93 6.88
C GLY A 280 0.02 -18.55 8.33
N GLU A 281 0.55 -19.29 9.31
CA GLU A 281 0.39 -18.96 10.73
C GLU A 281 1.19 -17.72 11.16
N ASN A 282 2.31 -17.42 10.48
CA ASN A 282 3.02 -16.15 10.64
C ASN A 282 2.16 -14.97 10.16
N PHE A 283 1.46 -15.11 9.03
CA PHE A 283 0.58 -14.06 8.49
C PHE A 283 -0.71 -13.88 9.32
N LYS A 284 -1.23 -14.93 9.97
CA LYS A 284 -2.33 -14.82 10.93
C LYS A 284 -1.91 -14.14 12.24
N ARG A 285 -0.74 -14.51 12.77
CA ARG A 285 -0.18 -13.97 14.03
C ARG A 285 0.31 -12.53 13.89
N GLY A 286 0.95 -12.22 12.77
CA GLY A 286 1.61 -10.94 12.51
C GLY A 286 0.87 -9.99 11.58
N SER A 287 -0.28 -10.40 11.03
CA SER A 287 -1.01 -9.63 10.02
C SER A 287 -0.09 -9.20 8.86
N VAL A 288 -0.30 -8.02 8.30
CA VAL A 288 0.55 -7.39 7.29
C VAL A 288 1.99 -7.24 7.77
N GLY A 289 2.22 -7.09 9.08
CA GLY A 289 3.55 -6.95 9.67
C GLY A 289 4.41 -8.17 9.40
N GLY A 290 3.93 -9.35 9.80
CA GLY A 290 4.60 -10.63 9.53
C GLY A 290 4.68 -10.94 8.04
N TRP A 291 3.65 -10.61 7.27
CA TRP A 291 3.64 -10.84 5.81
C TRP A 291 4.68 -10.01 5.06
N LEU A 292 4.78 -8.70 5.34
CA LEU A 292 5.82 -7.84 4.78
C LEU A 292 7.21 -8.22 5.27
N ASP A 293 7.37 -8.52 6.56
CA ASP A 293 8.70 -8.87 7.09
C ASP A 293 9.25 -10.15 6.45
N ILE A 294 8.40 -11.10 6.09
CA ILE A 294 8.81 -12.32 5.39
C ILE A 294 9.01 -12.06 3.88
N LEU A 295 8.06 -11.40 3.21
CA LEU A 295 8.09 -11.28 1.74
C LEU A 295 8.97 -10.15 1.19
N LYS A 296 9.41 -9.17 2.00
CA LYS A 296 10.35 -8.13 1.53
C LYS A 296 11.68 -8.69 1.03
N ASP A 297 12.10 -9.83 1.59
CA ASP A 297 13.36 -10.52 1.27
C ASP A 297 13.14 -11.74 0.33
N ASP A 298 11.89 -12.05 -0.04
CA ASP A 298 11.53 -13.21 -0.86
C ASP A 298 11.41 -12.83 -2.35
N GLN A 299 12.30 -13.38 -3.19
CA GLN A 299 12.36 -13.11 -4.62
C GLN A 299 11.24 -13.76 -5.45
N THR A 300 10.33 -14.52 -4.81
CA THR A 300 9.16 -15.12 -5.45
C THR A 300 8.26 -14.07 -6.09
N TYR A 301 8.14 -12.88 -5.49
CA TYR A 301 7.32 -11.79 -6.02
C TYR A 301 8.16 -10.58 -6.42
N ASP A 302 7.72 -9.86 -7.45
CA ASP A 302 8.32 -8.58 -7.86
C ASP A 302 7.43 -7.38 -7.49
N ALA A 303 6.20 -7.63 -7.02
CA ALA A 303 5.36 -6.62 -6.36
C ALA A 303 4.50 -7.22 -5.25
N LEU A 304 4.26 -6.40 -4.23
CA LEU A 304 3.35 -6.64 -3.11
C LEU A 304 2.27 -5.55 -3.10
N ILE A 305 0.98 -5.93 -3.08
CA ILE A 305 -0.14 -5.02 -2.83
C ILE A 305 -0.68 -5.25 -1.42
N ILE A 306 -1.04 -4.17 -0.72
CA ILE A 306 -1.82 -4.21 0.52
C ILE A 306 -3.15 -3.49 0.26
N PHE A 307 -4.28 -4.13 0.57
CA PHE A 307 -5.62 -3.53 0.49
C PHE A 307 -6.30 -3.51 1.86
N SER A 308 -6.63 -2.31 2.38
CA SER A 308 -7.15 -2.11 3.75
C SER A 308 -7.79 -0.73 3.95
N ASP A 309 -8.60 -0.57 5.01
CA ASP A 309 -8.97 0.75 5.53
C ASP A 309 -7.81 1.42 6.28
N PHE A 310 -6.76 0.66 6.60
CA PHE A 310 -5.50 1.16 7.15
C PHE A 310 -5.68 1.86 8.52
N GLU A 311 -6.72 1.53 9.29
CA GLU A 311 -6.96 2.12 10.63
C GLU A 311 -6.07 1.48 11.74
N ASP A 312 -5.51 0.30 11.45
CA ASP A 312 -4.81 -0.54 12.42
C ASP A 312 -3.37 -0.07 12.77
N GLY A 313 -2.62 0.53 11.85
CA GLY A 313 -1.29 1.12 12.11
C GLY A 313 -0.24 0.24 12.82
N VAL A 314 0.75 0.90 13.44
CA VAL A 314 1.90 0.31 14.16
C VAL A 314 1.69 0.41 15.67
N ARG A 315 2.18 -0.59 16.40
CA ARG A 315 2.40 -0.50 17.86
C ARG A 315 3.68 -1.24 18.24
N GLN A 316 4.58 -0.56 18.93
CA GLN A 316 5.84 -1.13 19.40
C GLN A 316 5.90 -1.11 20.94
N ILE A 317 6.30 -2.24 21.52
CA ILE A 317 6.52 -2.40 22.96
C ILE A 317 8.00 -2.65 23.27
N ARG A 318 8.40 -2.31 24.50
CA ARG A 318 9.74 -2.60 25.04
C ARG A 318 9.63 -3.59 26.20
N THR A 319 10.39 -4.67 26.13
CA THR A 319 10.52 -5.70 27.17
C THR A 319 11.96 -5.88 27.62
N LYS A 320 12.92 -5.83 26.68
CA LYS A 320 14.35 -5.94 26.95
C LYS A 320 14.91 -4.65 27.57
N ALA A 321 15.99 -4.79 28.33
CA ALA A 321 16.76 -3.64 28.82
C ALA A 321 17.46 -2.93 27.65
N ILE A 322 17.47 -1.60 27.66
CA ILE A 322 18.09 -0.78 26.61
C ILE A 322 18.49 0.60 27.15
N GLY A 323 19.73 1.01 26.86
CA GLY A 323 20.31 2.23 27.44
C GLY A 323 20.23 2.21 28.97
N ASN A 324 19.68 3.28 29.55
CA ASN A 324 19.47 3.40 30.99
C ASN A 324 18.10 2.84 31.46
N VAL A 325 17.36 2.13 30.61
CA VAL A 325 16.05 1.53 30.92
C VAL A 325 16.23 0.04 31.21
N SER A 326 15.80 -0.39 32.40
CA SER A 326 15.81 -1.79 32.82
C SER A 326 14.80 -2.64 32.01
N ALA A 327 15.02 -3.94 31.97
CA ALA A 327 14.06 -4.87 31.37
C ALA A 327 12.71 -4.82 32.10
N TYR A 328 11.62 -4.88 31.35
CA TYR A 328 10.27 -4.89 31.89
C TYR A 328 10.07 -6.11 32.79
N LYS A 329 9.64 -5.86 34.02
CA LYS A 329 9.21 -6.88 34.98
C LYS A 329 7.82 -6.45 35.48
N PRO A 330 6.75 -7.19 35.18
CA PRO A 330 5.43 -6.87 35.73
C PRO A 330 5.43 -7.14 37.24
N ASP A 331 4.85 -6.22 38.01
CA ASP A 331 4.63 -6.43 39.43
C ASP A 331 3.66 -7.59 39.68
N LYS A 332 3.81 -8.27 40.83
CA LYS A 332 3.01 -9.45 41.17
C LYS A 332 1.53 -9.06 41.33
N GLY A 333 0.71 -9.48 40.37
CA GLY A 333 -0.72 -9.17 40.32
C GLY A 333 -1.11 -8.03 39.37
N MET A 334 -0.15 -7.35 38.74
CA MET A 334 -0.42 -6.38 37.68
C MET A 334 -0.64 -7.03 36.33
N ARG A 335 -1.38 -6.33 35.45
CA ARG A 335 -1.59 -6.73 34.06
C ARG A 335 -0.25 -6.73 33.33
N ALA A 336 0.13 -7.87 32.76
CA ALA A 336 1.47 -8.15 32.22
C ALA A 336 1.79 -7.46 30.88
N ASP A 337 1.06 -6.41 30.50
CA ASP A 337 1.21 -5.70 29.23
C ASP A 337 2.46 -4.79 29.28
N PRO A 338 3.49 -5.04 28.45
CA PRO A 338 4.71 -4.24 28.49
C PRO A 338 4.51 -2.82 27.96
N PRO A 339 5.36 -1.85 28.34
CA PRO A 339 5.22 -0.45 27.96
C PRO A 339 5.23 -0.28 26.44
N VAL A 340 4.18 0.38 25.93
CA VAL A 340 4.12 0.87 24.55
C VAL A 340 5.07 2.06 24.42
N VAL A 341 6.05 1.93 23.54
CA VAL A 341 7.06 2.97 23.26
C VAL A 341 6.75 3.76 21.99
N PHE A 342 5.93 3.21 21.10
CA PHE A 342 5.41 3.90 19.92
C PHE A 342 4.06 3.31 19.49
N SER A 343 3.16 4.18 19.00
CA SER A 343 1.88 3.80 18.42
C SER A 343 1.35 4.96 17.56
N ASP A 344 0.96 4.69 16.32
CA ASP A 344 0.35 5.68 15.41
C ASP A 344 -1.13 5.39 15.07
N ARG A 345 -1.69 4.37 15.72
CA ARG A 345 -3.11 3.96 15.66
C ARG A 345 -4.06 5.12 15.96
N THR A 346 -5.11 5.29 15.15
CA THR A 346 -6.06 6.40 15.30
C THR A 346 -7.24 6.11 16.23
N ASN A 347 -7.80 4.88 16.23
CA ASN A 347 -9.13 4.60 16.80
C ASN A 347 -9.20 3.32 17.66
N GLN A 348 -8.47 3.27 18.78
CA GLN A 348 -8.75 2.32 19.87
C GLN A 348 -8.57 3.01 21.23
N GLY A 349 -9.49 2.76 22.18
CA GLY A 349 -9.56 3.39 23.50
C GLY A 349 -8.43 3.00 24.47
N GLY A 350 -7.19 3.28 24.09
CA GLY A 350 -5.95 2.85 24.77
C GLY A 350 -4.92 3.97 24.89
N GLY A 351 -5.32 5.13 25.42
CA GLY A 351 -4.45 6.10 26.11
C GLY A 351 -3.45 6.98 25.31
N PHE A 352 -2.88 6.52 24.20
CA PHE A 352 -1.58 7.07 23.75
C PHE A 352 -1.51 7.77 22.38
N ALA A 353 -2.61 7.87 21.64
CA ALA A 353 -2.68 8.72 20.44
C ALA A 353 -3.78 9.79 20.59
N ARG A 354 -3.41 10.96 21.13
CA ARG A 354 -4.22 12.18 21.03
C ARG A 354 -3.41 13.24 20.28
N SER A 355 -3.97 13.75 19.19
CA SER A 355 -3.45 14.88 18.43
C SER A 355 -4.43 16.04 18.56
N VAL A 356 -4.05 17.05 19.32
CA VAL A 356 -4.84 18.27 19.51
C VAL A 356 -4.32 19.30 18.54
N THR A 357 -5.19 19.81 17.68
CA THR A 357 -4.88 20.92 16.78
C THR A 357 -5.46 22.19 17.38
N LEU A 358 -4.59 23.14 17.71
CA LEU A 358 -4.94 24.44 18.26
C LEU A 358 -4.58 25.55 17.26
N ILE A 359 -5.25 26.70 17.40
CA ILE A 359 -4.85 27.93 16.72
C ILE A 359 -4.14 28.83 17.73
N ALA A 360 -2.81 28.93 17.58
CA ALA A 360 -1.99 29.88 18.30
C ALA A 360 -2.23 31.29 17.78
N ASN A 361 -2.54 32.19 18.70
CA ASN A 361 -2.81 33.60 18.45
C ASN A 361 -1.70 34.51 19.02
N GLY A 362 -0.60 33.91 19.51
CA GLY A 362 0.56 34.63 20.03
C GLY A 362 1.47 33.75 20.89
N GLY A 363 2.54 34.39 21.38
CA GLY A 363 3.62 33.77 22.15
C GLY A 363 4.92 34.45 21.74
N GLY A 364 5.61 35.09 22.69
CA GLY A 364 6.80 35.90 22.39
C GLY A 364 8.05 35.05 22.15
N THR A 365 8.92 35.47 21.22
CA THR A 365 10.26 34.90 21.08
C THR A 365 10.99 34.94 22.43
N GLY A 366 11.65 33.84 22.80
CA GLY A 366 12.31 33.67 24.10
C GLY A 366 11.37 33.32 25.26
N GLN A 367 10.05 33.27 25.05
CA GLN A 367 9.08 32.85 26.07
C GLN A 367 8.67 31.38 25.85
N PRO A 368 8.43 30.60 26.91
CA PRO A 368 7.95 29.23 26.79
C PRO A 368 6.41 29.14 26.65
N VAL A 369 5.70 30.22 26.31
CA VAL A 369 4.23 30.27 26.38
C VAL A 369 3.61 30.49 25.00
N VAL A 370 2.67 29.61 24.64
CA VAL A 370 1.81 29.73 23.44
C VAL A 370 0.42 30.19 23.87
N GLN A 371 -0.06 31.29 23.30
CA GLN A 371 -1.39 31.85 23.54
C GLN A 371 -2.39 31.26 22.53
N CYS A 372 -3.55 30.79 22.99
CA CYS A 372 -4.57 30.14 22.17
C CYS A 372 -5.99 30.40 22.71
N LYS A 373 -7.01 30.38 21.84
CA LYS A 373 -8.42 30.65 22.24
C LYS A 373 -9.17 29.41 22.76
N ASP A 374 -8.50 28.27 22.75
CA ASP A 374 -9.02 26.96 23.13
C ASP A 374 -7.83 26.11 23.59
N THR A 375 -8.00 25.34 24.65
CA THR A 375 -7.05 24.32 25.13
C THR A 375 -7.71 22.94 25.26
N THR A 376 -8.94 22.78 24.76
CA THR A 376 -9.77 21.58 24.93
C THR A 376 -9.04 20.33 24.44
N GLY A 377 -8.94 19.33 25.32
CA GLY A 377 -8.29 18.06 25.03
C GLY A 377 -6.76 18.05 25.12
N LEU A 378 -6.12 19.21 25.30
CA LEU A 378 -4.69 19.33 25.57
C LEU A 378 -4.35 18.71 26.94
N ILE A 379 -3.21 18.03 27.05
CA ILE A 379 -2.71 17.49 28.32
C ILE A 379 -1.20 17.75 28.44
N VAL A 380 -0.72 17.88 29.68
CA VAL A 380 0.72 17.98 29.99
C VAL A 380 1.45 16.72 29.49
N GLY A 381 2.63 16.91 28.90
CA GLY A 381 3.45 15.85 28.31
C GLY A 381 3.32 15.71 26.78
N MET A 382 2.31 16.31 26.13
CA MET A 382 2.19 16.31 24.67
C MET A 382 3.37 16.99 23.98
N VAL A 383 3.91 16.41 22.90
CA VAL A 383 4.92 17.07 22.05
C VAL A 383 4.24 18.14 21.20
N ALA A 384 4.66 19.39 21.34
CA ALA A 384 4.12 20.53 20.60
C ALA A 384 4.92 20.78 19.31
N LEU A 385 4.22 21.03 18.21
CA LEU A 385 4.76 21.28 16.88
C LEU A 385 4.05 22.49 16.26
N GLY A 386 4.80 23.48 15.79
CA GLY A 386 4.26 24.69 15.18
C GLY A 386 5.34 25.72 14.87
N SER A 387 4.97 26.82 14.21
CA SER A 387 5.93 27.91 13.97
C SER A 387 6.46 28.47 15.29
N GLY A 388 7.78 28.70 15.34
CA GLY A 388 8.49 29.16 16.54
C GLY A 388 8.67 28.13 17.66
N ILE A 389 8.15 26.89 17.55
CA ILE A 389 8.27 25.85 18.59
C ILE A 389 9.48 24.94 18.28
N PRO A 390 10.50 24.82 19.16
CA PRO A 390 11.65 23.95 18.91
C PRO A 390 11.28 22.46 18.85
N GLN A 391 12.11 21.64 18.17
CA GLN A 391 11.87 20.20 18.09
C GLN A 391 11.95 19.50 19.47
N GLY A 392 11.07 18.53 19.70
CA GLY A 392 11.03 17.73 20.93
C GLY A 392 10.57 18.54 22.16
N THR A 393 9.95 19.70 21.93
CA THR A 393 9.33 20.51 22.98
C THR A 393 8.02 19.89 23.41
N THR A 394 7.75 19.87 24.70
CA THR A 394 6.56 19.26 25.31
C THR A 394 5.76 20.27 26.12
N VAL A 395 4.45 20.08 26.21
CA VAL A 395 3.58 20.86 27.09
C VAL A 395 3.92 20.56 28.55
N THR A 396 4.19 21.60 29.35
CA THR A 396 4.55 21.50 30.78
C THR A 396 3.47 22.01 31.71
N ALA A 397 2.64 22.96 31.28
CA ALA A 397 1.48 23.47 32.00
C ALA A 397 0.40 23.94 31.02
N ILE A 398 -0.84 24.05 31.48
CA ILE A 398 -2.00 24.49 30.70
C ILE A 398 -2.75 25.55 31.51
N SER A 399 -3.25 26.58 30.85
CA SER A 399 -4.18 27.57 31.40
C SER A 399 -5.43 27.59 30.52
N ASP A 400 -6.53 27.12 31.08
CA ASP A 400 -7.72 26.75 30.30
C ASP A 400 -8.25 27.90 29.44
N ASN A 401 -8.47 27.58 28.15
CA ASN A 401 -8.96 28.49 27.10
C ASN A 401 -8.12 29.77 26.90
N LEU A 402 -6.85 29.77 27.34
CA LEU A 402 -5.98 30.94 27.31
C LEU A 402 -4.58 30.64 26.75
N SER A 403 -3.87 29.66 27.32
CA SER A 403 -2.48 29.39 26.93
C SER A 403 -1.97 28.02 27.39
N PHE A 404 -0.79 27.64 26.92
CA PHE A 404 -0.02 26.53 27.48
C PHE A 404 1.48 26.80 27.46
N THR A 405 2.18 26.19 28.40
CA THR A 405 3.62 26.34 28.61
C THR A 405 4.37 25.17 27.99
N LEU A 406 5.57 25.44 27.50
CA LEU A 406 6.47 24.55 26.78
C LEU A 406 7.71 24.21 27.61
N SER A 407 8.33 23.05 27.36
CA SER A 407 9.61 22.65 27.98
C SER A 407 10.85 23.32 27.37
N LYS A 408 10.67 24.12 26.31
CA LYS A 408 11.71 24.94 25.67
C LYS A 408 11.10 26.29 25.25
N PRO A 409 11.85 27.40 25.36
CA PRO A 409 11.40 28.70 24.87
C PRO A 409 11.14 28.71 23.36
N LEU A 410 10.22 29.57 22.92
CA LEU A 410 9.94 29.83 21.51
C LEU A 410 11.13 30.49 20.81
N THR A 411 11.46 30.05 19.59
CA THR A 411 12.49 30.66 18.73
C THR A 411 11.95 31.76 17.81
N ALA A 412 10.63 31.80 17.61
CA ALA A 412 9.91 32.84 16.89
C ALA A 412 8.48 32.96 17.45
N ALA A 413 7.71 33.95 16.99
CA ALA A 413 6.35 34.14 17.48
C ALA A 413 5.42 32.95 17.11
N ALA A 414 4.85 32.28 18.11
CA ALA A 414 3.93 31.17 17.90
C ALA A 414 2.63 31.66 17.25
N SER A 415 2.38 31.27 16.01
CA SER A 415 1.24 31.73 15.23
C SER A 415 0.67 30.64 14.33
N GLY A 416 -0.65 30.70 14.11
CA GLY A 416 -1.34 29.76 13.22
C GLY A 416 -1.54 28.38 13.87
N ARG A 417 -1.46 27.32 13.06
CA ARG A 417 -1.75 25.96 13.52
C ARG A 417 -0.62 25.41 14.39
N VAL A 418 -0.93 25.09 15.64
CA VAL A 418 -0.06 24.28 16.52
C VAL A 418 -0.69 22.91 16.73
N VAL A 419 0.13 21.86 16.67
CA VAL A 419 -0.29 20.47 16.84
C VAL A 419 0.43 19.89 18.05
N CYS A 420 -0.34 19.49 19.06
CA CYS A 420 0.17 18.88 20.29
C CYS A 420 -0.20 17.39 20.32
N ASN A 421 0.81 16.52 20.37
CA ASN A 421 0.68 15.08 20.19
C ASN A 421 1.11 14.30 21.45
N ASN A 422 0.23 13.47 22.02
CA ASN A 422 0.59 12.59 23.15
C ASN A 422 1.38 11.33 22.72
N GLY A 423 1.40 11.02 21.42
CA GLY A 423 2.16 9.90 20.84
C GLY A 423 3.64 10.19 20.66
N GLY A 424 4.29 10.82 21.65
CA GLY A 424 5.72 11.11 21.59
C GLY A 424 6.51 9.81 21.49
N ASP A 425 7.16 9.58 20.35
CA ASP A 425 7.95 8.37 20.06
C ASP A 425 9.06 8.19 21.10
N ARG A 426 8.86 7.23 22.02
CA ARG A 426 9.75 6.96 23.17
C ARG A 426 10.85 5.95 22.84
N ARG A 427 10.99 5.57 21.56
CA ARG A 427 11.97 4.60 21.09
C ARG A 427 13.36 5.20 21.02
N PHE A 428 14.33 4.45 21.52
CA PHE A 428 15.75 4.69 21.26
C PHE A 428 16.07 4.50 19.77
N PRO A 429 17.17 5.05 19.24
CA PRO A 429 17.56 4.86 17.83
C PRO A 429 17.65 3.38 17.41
N GLU A 430 18.07 2.49 18.31
CA GLU A 430 18.19 1.06 18.08
C GLU A 430 16.82 0.40 17.87
N GLU A 431 15.78 0.90 18.51
CA GLU A 431 14.40 0.41 18.38
C GLU A 431 13.75 0.83 17.06
N LYS A 432 14.39 1.72 16.28
CA LYS A 432 13.94 2.10 14.93
C LYS A 432 14.69 1.35 13.82
N LYS A 433 15.62 0.46 14.16
CA LYS A 433 16.45 -0.27 13.16
C LYS A 433 15.61 -1.10 12.18
N TRP A 434 14.53 -1.73 12.64
CA TRP A 434 13.64 -2.51 11.78
C TRP A 434 12.98 -1.67 10.68
N GLU A 435 12.68 -0.40 10.96
CA GLU A 435 12.14 0.53 9.96
C GLU A 435 13.16 0.77 8.83
N GLY A 436 14.42 0.99 9.20
CA GLY A 436 15.53 1.15 8.24
C GLY A 436 15.86 -0.12 7.46
N GLU A 437 15.74 -1.30 8.09
CA GLU A 437 15.87 -2.59 7.40
C GLU A 437 14.77 -2.77 6.33
N TRP A 438 13.52 -2.44 6.67
CA TRP A 438 12.40 -2.48 5.73
C TRP A 438 12.57 -1.47 4.58
N GLU A 439 12.84 -0.20 4.88
CA GLU A 439 13.07 0.83 3.85
C GLU A 439 14.18 0.43 2.88
N LYS A 440 15.26 -0.19 3.39
CA LYS A 440 16.35 -0.69 2.56
C LYS A 440 15.94 -1.89 1.69
N ALA A 441 15.25 -2.90 2.23
CA ALA A 441 14.78 -4.05 1.46
C ALA A 441 13.84 -3.62 0.32
N PHE A 442 12.98 -2.64 0.56
CA PHE A 442 12.12 -2.06 -0.48
C PHE A 442 12.90 -1.16 -1.46
N LEU A 443 13.98 -0.48 -1.05
CA LEU A 443 14.85 0.29 -1.97
C LEU A 443 15.49 -0.59 -3.05
N ASP A 444 15.84 -1.84 -2.71
CA ASP A 444 16.45 -2.81 -3.64
C ASP A 444 15.56 -3.17 -4.85
N ALA A 445 14.26 -2.82 -4.81
CA ALA A 445 13.36 -2.93 -5.96
C ALA A 445 13.77 -2.05 -7.16
N ARG A 446 14.52 -0.96 -6.92
CA ARG A 446 15.07 -0.10 -7.99
C ARG A 446 16.13 -0.81 -8.84
N GLU A 447 16.82 -1.78 -8.23
CA GLU A 447 17.80 -2.64 -8.91
C GLU A 447 17.19 -3.98 -9.36
N ASN A 448 15.86 -4.14 -9.24
CA ASN A 448 15.12 -5.40 -9.45
C ASN A 448 15.58 -6.55 -8.53
N LYS A 449 16.03 -6.22 -7.30
CA LYS A 449 16.50 -7.17 -6.29
C LYS A 449 15.50 -7.42 -5.15
N GLY A 450 14.52 -6.52 -4.97
CA GLY A 450 13.40 -6.65 -4.04
C GLY A 450 12.05 -6.32 -4.70
N PRO A 451 10.91 -6.51 -4.02
CA PRO A 451 9.59 -6.27 -4.57
C PRO A 451 9.15 -4.79 -4.49
N ARG A 452 8.31 -4.35 -5.43
CA ARG A 452 7.65 -3.04 -5.39
C ARG A 452 6.44 -3.06 -4.45
N LEU A 453 6.33 -2.10 -3.53
CA LEU A 453 5.23 -2.04 -2.58
C LEU A 453 4.12 -1.08 -3.03
N TYR A 454 2.88 -1.56 -3.05
CA TYR A 454 1.70 -0.78 -3.39
C TYR A 454 0.69 -0.80 -2.23
N ALA A 455 0.18 0.37 -1.86
CA ALA A 455 -0.86 0.52 -0.85
C ALA A 455 -2.15 1.01 -1.50
N ILE A 456 -3.24 0.26 -1.33
CA ILE A 456 -4.56 0.60 -1.87
C ILE A 456 -5.51 0.72 -0.68
N SER A 457 -6.16 1.86 -0.49
CA SER A 457 -6.94 2.12 0.72
C SER A 457 -8.34 2.67 0.49
N THR A 458 -9.29 2.26 1.31
CA THR A 458 -10.63 2.87 1.37
C THR A 458 -10.65 4.20 2.14
N SER A 459 -9.58 4.53 2.88
CA SER A 459 -9.46 5.72 3.73
C SER A 459 -8.08 6.42 3.60
N ARG A 460 -7.87 7.51 4.33
CA ARG A 460 -6.55 8.14 4.52
C ARG A 460 -5.79 7.65 5.76
N SER A 461 -6.35 6.75 6.57
CA SER A 461 -5.93 6.53 7.96
C SER A 461 -4.47 6.09 8.14
N TYR A 462 -3.84 5.43 7.16
CA TYR A 462 -2.40 5.12 7.23
C TYR A 462 -1.72 4.94 5.86
N GLY A 463 -2.44 4.40 4.87
CA GLY A 463 -1.94 4.20 3.48
C GLY A 463 -1.77 5.48 2.64
N SER A 464 -2.03 6.67 3.19
CA SER A 464 -1.80 7.96 2.51
C SER A 464 -1.55 9.15 3.44
N LYS A 465 -1.07 8.87 4.66
CA LYS A 465 -0.41 9.86 5.53
C LYS A 465 1.09 9.82 5.24
N PRO A 466 1.69 10.88 4.66
CA PRO A 466 3.13 10.93 4.42
C PRO A 466 3.92 10.69 5.72
N GLY A 467 5.01 9.93 5.65
CA GLY A 467 5.87 9.61 6.81
C GLY A 467 5.62 8.28 7.55
N THR A 468 4.52 7.53 7.32
CA THR A 468 4.36 6.18 7.93
C THR A 468 5.38 5.19 7.35
N ILE A 469 5.73 4.11 8.07
CA ILE A 469 6.72 3.12 7.57
C ILE A 469 6.27 2.51 6.24
N ILE A 470 4.98 2.16 6.06
CA ILE A 470 4.50 1.65 4.77
C ILE A 470 4.64 2.70 3.67
N GLN A 471 4.35 3.98 3.92
CA GLN A 471 4.59 5.04 2.91
C GLN A 471 6.07 5.21 2.56
N ARG A 472 6.98 5.14 3.55
CA ARG A 472 8.42 5.16 3.30
C ARG A 472 8.87 3.98 2.45
N CYS A 473 8.37 2.77 2.71
CA CYS A 473 8.62 1.58 1.89
C CYS A 473 8.06 1.66 0.46
N VAL A 474 6.84 2.19 0.28
CA VAL A 474 6.26 2.49 -1.05
C VAL A 474 7.16 3.48 -1.81
N ALA A 475 7.59 4.57 -1.16
CA ALA A 475 8.44 5.59 -1.76
C ALA A 475 9.89 5.12 -1.99
N ALA A 476 10.40 4.19 -1.19
CA ALA A 476 11.69 3.54 -1.39
C ALA A 476 11.66 2.67 -2.65
N SER A 477 10.63 1.84 -2.79
CA SER A 477 10.50 0.86 -3.88
C SER A 477 9.97 1.40 -5.23
N GLU A 478 9.69 2.70 -5.35
CA GLU A 478 9.04 3.31 -6.53
C GLU A 478 7.66 2.69 -6.85
N GLY A 479 6.98 2.19 -5.81
CA GLY A 479 5.59 1.75 -5.89
C GLY A 479 4.61 2.93 -5.81
N GLY A 480 3.36 2.63 -5.45
CA GLY A 480 2.28 3.63 -5.42
C GLY A 480 1.30 3.48 -4.25
N SER A 481 0.77 4.62 -3.80
CA SER A 481 -0.28 4.68 -2.78
C SER A 481 -1.53 5.35 -3.34
N ILE A 482 -2.66 4.66 -3.33
CA ILE A 482 -3.91 5.11 -3.96
C ILE A 482 -5.07 4.89 -2.99
N MET A 483 -5.94 5.89 -2.91
CA MET A 483 -7.22 5.75 -2.24
C MET A 483 -8.27 5.31 -3.27
N VAL A 484 -9.21 4.45 -2.88
CA VAL A 484 -10.29 3.96 -3.74
C VAL A 484 -11.64 4.21 -3.11
N LYS A 485 -12.62 4.63 -3.92
CA LYS A 485 -14.03 4.68 -3.52
C LYS A 485 -14.89 3.94 -4.54
N PHE A 486 -15.77 3.09 -4.03
CA PHE A 486 -16.75 2.33 -4.81
C PHE A 486 -18.01 3.16 -5.04
N GLY A 487 -18.54 3.19 -6.27
CA GLY A 487 -19.81 3.84 -6.61
C GLY A 487 -20.09 3.89 -8.12
N ASP A 488 -20.88 4.87 -8.55
CA ASP A 488 -21.46 4.95 -9.89
C ASP A 488 -21.06 6.23 -10.64
N ALA A 489 -21.08 6.18 -11.98
CA ALA A 489 -20.97 7.36 -12.83
C ALA A 489 -21.74 7.17 -14.16
N LYS A 490 -22.36 8.25 -14.66
CA LYS A 490 -23.16 8.22 -15.90
C LYS A 490 -22.40 8.81 -17.08
N LYS A 491 -22.47 8.13 -18.23
CA LYS A 491 -21.86 8.57 -19.49
C LYS A 491 -22.26 10.02 -19.84
N GLY A 492 -21.29 10.84 -20.21
CA GLY A 492 -21.47 12.26 -20.54
C GLY A 492 -21.69 13.19 -19.34
N GLY A 493 -21.99 12.66 -18.15
CA GLY A 493 -22.06 13.43 -16.90
C GLY A 493 -20.67 13.68 -16.30
N THR A 494 -20.58 14.63 -15.36
CA THR A 494 -19.36 14.91 -14.58
C THR A 494 -19.46 14.48 -13.11
N ALA A 495 -20.57 13.82 -12.73
CA ALA A 495 -20.87 13.46 -11.35
C ALA A 495 -20.44 12.03 -11.03
N LEU A 496 -19.84 11.83 -9.85
CA LEU A 496 -19.71 10.50 -9.24
C LEU A 496 -20.73 10.40 -8.11
N THR A 497 -21.52 9.33 -8.14
CA THR A 497 -22.68 9.13 -7.25
C THR A 497 -22.54 7.84 -6.46
N ASN A 498 -23.31 7.72 -5.37
CA ASN A 498 -23.36 6.51 -4.54
C ASN A 498 -21.98 6.02 -4.07
N LEU A 499 -21.05 6.96 -3.81
CA LEU A 499 -19.76 6.60 -3.21
C LEU A 499 -19.97 6.07 -1.80
N HIS A 500 -19.36 4.93 -1.48
CA HIS A 500 -19.52 4.26 -0.17
C HIS A 500 -19.21 5.17 1.05
N ASN A 501 -18.30 6.14 0.88
CA ASN A 501 -18.20 7.35 1.69
C ASN A 501 -17.47 8.45 0.91
N TYR A 502 -17.50 9.68 1.45
CA TYR A 502 -16.81 10.85 0.91
C TYR A 502 -15.62 11.29 1.76
N ASN A 503 -15.24 10.50 2.77
CA ASN A 503 -14.17 10.83 3.70
C ASN A 503 -12.84 10.96 2.95
N ASP A 504 -12.02 11.90 3.42
CA ASP A 504 -10.67 12.19 2.93
C ASP A 504 -10.53 12.78 1.52
N LEU A 505 -11.61 12.88 0.76
CA LEU A 505 -11.62 13.50 -0.57
C LEU A 505 -11.52 15.04 -0.47
N TYR A 506 -10.93 15.68 -1.48
CA TYR A 506 -10.86 17.15 -1.56
C TYR A 506 -10.74 17.66 -3.00
N VAL A 507 -11.18 18.91 -3.24
CA VAL A 507 -11.10 19.58 -4.54
C VAL A 507 -9.64 19.70 -5.01
N GLY A 508 -9.40 19.40 -6.28
CA GLY A 508 -8.07 19.33 -6.91
C GLY A 508 -7.38 17.96 -6.78
N MET A 509 -7.98 16.98 -6.10
CA MET A 509 -7.45 15.61 -6.05
C MET A 509 -7.61 14.93 -7.43
N PRO A 510 -6.55 14.33 -8.01
CA PRO A 510 -6.66 13.51 -9.22
C PRO A 510 -7.58 12.31 -9.00
N VAL A 511 -8.43 12.04 -10.00
CA VAL A 511 -9.40 10.94 -10.02
C VAL A 511 -9.11 10.04 -11.22
N GLY A 512 -9.25 8.73 -11.02
CA GLY A 512 -9.08 7.72 -12.07
C GLY A 512 -10.03 6.53 -11.87
N GLY A 513 -9.87 5.52 -12.71
CA GLY A 513 -10.72 4.32 -12.72
C GLY A 513 -11.52 4.19 -14.01
N ARG A 514 -12.42 3.21 -14.04
CA ARG A 514 -13.21 2.88 -15.24
C ARG A 514 -14.13 4.05 -15.63
N GLY A 515 -14.18 4.38 -16.93
CA GLY A 515 -14.93 5.51 -17.46
C GLY A 515 -14.41 6.92 -17.13
N ILE A 516 -13.37 7.07 -16.31
CA ILE A 516 -12.81 8.38 -15.96
C ILE A 516 -11.77 8.83 -17.00
N PRO A 517 -11.88 10.04 -17.58
CA PRO A 517 -10.86 10.58 -18.48
C PRO A 517 -9.49 10.75 -17.82
N GLU A 518 -8.41 10.54 -18.59
CA GLU A 518 -7.04 10.75 -18.10
C GLU A 518 -6.84 12.21 -17.65
N GLY A 519 -6.24 12.40 -16.47
CA GLY A 519 -5.98 13.72 -15.89
C GLY A 519 -7.21 14.40 -15.27
N ALA A 520 -8.35 13.72 -15.14
CA ALA A 520 -9.49 14.24 -14.41
C ALA A 520 -9.13 14.56 -12.94
N ILE A 521 -9.65 15.68 -12.44
CA ILE A 521 -9.53 16.10 -11.04
C ILE A 521 -10.90 16.34 -10.43
N LEU A 522 -10.98 16.24 -9.10
CA LEU A 522 -12.16 16.64 -8.34
C LEU A 522 -12.39 18.16 -8.44
N THR A 523 -13.58 18.58 -8.84
CA THR A 523 -13.95 20.00 -8.97
C THR A 523 -14.89 20.49 -7.87
N ALA A 524 -15.76 19.62 -7.34
CA ALA A 524 -16.60 19.94 -6.20
C ALA A 524 -16.79 18.74 -5.27
N MET A 525 -16.83 19.02 -3.97
CA MET A 525 -17.32 18.10 -2.95
C MET A 525 -18.86 18.03 -2.99
N PRO A 526 -19.48 16.92 -2.57
CA PRO A 526 -20.94 16.84 -2.52
C PRO A 526 -21.48 17.80 -1.47
N THR A 527 -22.71 18.27 -1.66
CA THR A 527 -23.46 18.95 -0.60
C THR A 527 -24.58 18.05 -0.11
N PHE A 528 -24.92 18.15 1.17
CA PHE A 528 -25.93 17.34 1.82
C PHE A 528 -27.16 18.17 2.19
N LYS A 529 -28.30 17.52 2.30
CA LYS A 529 -29.52 18.06 2.90
C LYS A 529 -30.07 17.04 3.90
N ASN A 530 -30.68 17.51 4.97
CA ASN A 530 -31.34 16.64 5.92
C ASN A 530 -32.79 16.44 5.50
N ILE A 531 -33.25 15.19 5.48
CA ILE A 531 -34.64 14.79 5.28
C ILE A 531 -35.09 13.98 6.51
N PRO A 532 -36.40 13.89 6.81
CA PRO A 532 -36.87 12.93 7.80
C PRO A 532 -36.46 11.51 7.40
N ASP A 533 -36.00 10.73 8.38
CA ASP A 533 -35.65 9.32 8.21
C ASP A 533 -36.91 8.52 7.80
N PRO A 534 -36.94 7.86 6.63
CA PRO A 534 -38.10 7.08 6.18
C PRO A 534 -38.34 5.82 7.03
N GLU A 535 -37.34 5.36 7.79
CA GLU A 535 -37.46 4.23 8.73
C GLU A 535 -37.83 4.70 10.15
N ASP A 536 -38.04 6.01 10.36
CA ASP A 536 -38.56 6.54 11.62
C ASP A 536 -40.07 6.79 11.52
N PRO A 537 -40.93 5.95 12.17
CA PRO A 537 -42.38 6.16 12.13
C PRO A 537 -42.80 7.52 12.71
N ASP A 538 -42.01 8.04 13.65
CA ASP A 538 -42.24 9.33 14.31
C ASP A 538 -41.68 10.54 13.51
N LYS A 539 -40.86 10.30 12.47
CA LYS A 539 -40.15 11.35 11.68
C LYS A 539 -39.35 12.35 12.53
N LYS A 540 -38.90 11.95 13.71
CA LYS A 540 -38.06 12.74 14.63
C LYS A 540 -36.57 12.61 14.28
N ARG A 541 -36.15 11.46 13.77
CA ARG A 541 -34.80 11.25 13.23
C ARG A 541 -34.69 11.91 11.86
N MET A 542 -33.57 12.59 11.63
CA MET A 542 -33.23 13.20 10.35
C MET A 542 -32.06 12.43 9.73
N MET A 543 -32.23 11.98 8.49
CA MET A 543 -31.19 11.38 7.67
C MET A 543 -30.56 12.44 6.76
N SER A 544 -29.23 12.44 6.65
CA SER A 544 -28.53 13.31 5.70
C SER A 544 -28.38 12.59 4.35
N VAL A 545 -28.87 13.23 3.27
CA VAL A 545 -28.78 12.70 1.91
C VAL A 545 -28.05 13.67 0.99
N VAL A 546 -27.42 13.14 -0.06
CA VAL A 546 -26.74 13.96 -1.07
C VAL A 546 -27.76 14.85 -1.77
N ASN A 547 -27.51 16.16 -1.76
CA ASN A 547 -28.30 17.18 -2.43
C ASN A 547 -27.68 17.55 -3.79
N LYS A 548 -26.36 17.79 -3.81
CA LYS A 548 -25.57 17.90 -5.04
C LYS A 548 -24.44 16.87 -5.01
N PRO A 549 -24.22 16.11 -6.09
CA PRO A 549 -23.17 15.11 -6.13
C PRO A 549 -21.78 15.74 -6.18
N LEU A 550 -20.79 14.90 -5.91
CA LEU A 550 -19.38 15.17 -6.15
C LEU A 550 -19.12 15.25 -7.66
N THR A 551 -18.33 16.21 -8.12
CA THR A 551 -18.03 16.39 -9.55
C THR A 551 -16.54 16.33 -9.88
N ILE A 552 -16.25 15.90 -11.11
CA ILE A 552 -14.92 15.90 -11.72
C ILE A 552 -14.80 16.92 -12.87
N SER A 553 -13.58 17.14 -13.36
CA SER A 553 -13.25 18.17 -14.36
C SER A 553 -13.55 17.80 -15.82
N ALA A 554 -14.00 16.58 -16.11
CA ALA A 554 -14.22 16.08 -17.46
C ALA A 554 -15.43 15.12 -17.51
N PRO A 555 -16.16 15.03 -18.63
CA PRO A 555 -17.30 14.14 -18.76
C PRO A 555 -16.87 12.67 -18.79
N VAL A 556 -17.61 11.82 -18.08
CA VAL A 556 -17.38 10.38 -17.95
C VAL A 556 -17.63 9.69 -19.30
N LEU A 557 -16.72 8.79 -19.69
CA LEU A 557 -16.65 8.20 -21.03
C LEU A 557 -17.67 7.08 -21.28
N GLU A 558 -18.05 6.35 -20.23
CA GLU A 558 -18.97 5.22 -20.25
C GLU A 558 -19.79 5.14 -18.96
N GLU A 559 -20.98 4.56 -19.02
CA GLU A 559 -21.83 4.40 -17.83
C GLU A 559 -21.35 3.20 -17.02
N VAL A 560 -21.15 3.42 -15.73
CA VAL A 560 -20.56 2.46 -14.80
C VAL A 560 -21.32 2.45 -13.48
N THR A 561 -21.64 1.26 -13.01
CA THR A 561 -22.39 1.06 -11.76
C THR A 561 -21.56 0.19 -10.83
N ASN A 562 -21.41 0.64 -9.58
CA ASN A 562 -20.74 -0.04 -8.48
C ASN A 562 -19.29 -0.46 -8.85
N VAL A 563 -18.55 0.44 -9.51
CA VAL A 563 -17.15 0.24 -9.91
C VAL A 563 -16.19 0.90 -8.91
N VAL A 564 -14.88 0.65 -9.09
CA VAL A 564 -13.83 1.28 -8.29
C VAL A 564 -13.32 2.54 -8.99
N PHE A 565 -13.39 3.67 -8.30
CA PHE A 565 -12.71 4.91 -8.67
C PHE A 565 -11.47 5.09 -7.79
N SER A 566 -10.34 5.46 -8.40
CA SER A 566 -9.15 5.89 -7.67
C SER A 566 -9.13 7.39 -7.44
N PHE A 567 -8.49 7.72 -6.33
CA PHE A 567 -8.30 9.06 -5.81
C PHE A 567 -6.83 9.11 -5.36
N THR A 568 -6.02 9.94 -6.03
CA THR A 568 -4.58 10.01 -5.73
C THR A 568 -4.32 11.13 -4.74
N PRO A 569 -4.03 10.85 -3.46
CA PRO A 569 -3.77 11.89 -2.48
C PRO A 569 -2.46 12.61 -2.80
N LEU A 570 -2.58 13.91 -3.07
CA LEU A 570 -1.44 14.81 -3.24
C LEU A 570 -0.73 15.01 -1.89
N ILE A 571 0.60 15.09 -1.94
CA ILE A 571 1.45 15.46 -0.80
C ILE A 571 1.11 16.90 -0.40
N GLN A 572 0.83 17.12 0.87
CA GLN A 572 0.44 18.42 1.40
C GLN A 572 1.59 19.03 2.20
N ALA A 573 1.84 20.31 1.96
CA ALA A 573 2.78 21.13 2.70
C ALA A 573 2.13 22.48 2.99
N VAL A 574 2.57 23.18 4.04
CA VAL A 574 2.19 24.58 4.26
C VAL A 574 3.45 25.44 4.21
N GLY A 575 3.46 26.45 3.37
CA GLY A 575 4.60 27.37 3.21
C GLY A 575 4.17 28.75 2.75
N THR A 576 5.11 29.69 2.73
CA THR A 576 4.85 31.07 2.30
C THR A 576 5.29 31.28 0.86
N LEU A 577 4.41 31.87 0.05
CA LEU A 577 4.69 32.30 -1.32
C LEU A 577 4.89 33.81 -1.34
N ALA A 578 6.01 34.25 -1.93
CA ALA A 578 6.13 35.59 -2.46
C ALA A 578 5.83 35.57 -3.97
N LYS A 579 5.05 36.54 -4.45
CA LYS A 579 4.85 36.77 -5.89
C LYS A 579 6.21 36.94 -6.57
N ASP A 580 6.33 36.42 -7.79
CA ASP A 580 7.50 36.48 -8.65
C ASP A 580 8.74 35.73 -8.08
N SER A 581 8.61 35.07 -6.91
CA SER A 581 9.64 34.20 -6.32
C SER A 581 9.54 32.76 -6.80
N LYS A 582 10.69 32.13 -7.03
CA LYS A 582 10.86 30.67 -7.20
C LYS A 582 11.08 29.94 -5.87
N VAL A 583 11.37 30.65 -4.79
CA VAL A 583 11.71 30.08 -3.50
C VAL A 583 10.49 30.14 -2.59
N LEU A 584 10.19 29.01 -1.97
CA LEU A 584 9.22 28.84 -0.90
C LEU A 584 9.99 28.65 0.41
N ASP A 585 9.77 29.55 1.36
CA ASP A 585 10.40 29.51 2.67
C ASP A 585 9.43 28.95 3.73
N GLU A 586 10.02 28.41 4.79
CA GLU A 586 9.33 27.76 5.91
C GLU A 586 8.28 26.73 5.48
N VAL A 587 8.62 25.91 4.48
CA VAL A 587 7.73 24.84 4.01
C VAL A 587 7.70 23.73 5.05
N SER A 588 6.60 23.68 5.80
CA SER A 588 6.27 22.58 6.70
C SER A 588 5.85 21.35 5.91
N GLY A 589 6.40 20.19 6.26
CA GLY A 589 6.08 18.93 5.63
C GLY A 589 7.07 17.84 6.01
N SER A 590 6.59 16.61 6.06
CA SER A 590 7.44 15.42 6.22
C SER A 590 8.49 15.30 5.10
N VAL A 591 9.46 14.39 5.30
CA VAL A 591 10.63 13.98 4.49
C VAL A 591 10.30 13.59 3.03
N ASP A 592 9.05 13.75 2.61
CA ASP A 592 8.48 13.22 1.39
C ASP A 592 8.56 14.17 0.18
N LEU A 593 8.76 15.48 0.38
CA LEU A 593 9.00 16.42 -0.74
C LEU A 593 10.35 16.12 -1.40
N LYS A 594 10.35 15.95 -2.73
CA LYS A 594 11.55 15.62 -3.52
C LYS A 594 11.60 16.43 -4.81
N ALA A 595 12.81 16.59 -5.34
CA ALA A 595 13.04 17.18 -6.66
C ALA A 595 12.19 16.47 -7.75
N GLY A 596 11.68 17.25 -8.71
CA GLY A 596 10.84 16.79 -9.81
C GLY A 596 9.34 16.73 -9.53
N MET A 597 8.90 16.74 -8.26
CA MET A 597 7.47 16.77 -7.91
C MET A 597 6.78 18.01 -8.47
N ILE A 598 5.52 17.90 -8.88
CA ILE A 598 4.79 18.98 -9.57
C ILE A 598 3.73 19.57 -8.64
N ILE A 599 3.72 20.90 -8.51
CA ILE A 599 2.72 21.59 -7.69
C ILE A 599 1.35 21.63 -8.39
N GLN A 600 0.28 21.59 -7.61
CA GLN A 600 -1.11 21.62 -8.03
C GLN A 600 -1.79 22.82 -7.35
N ASP A 601 -1.40 24.01 -7.78
CA ASP A 601 -1.88 25.29 -7.26
C ASP A 601 -1.98 26.31 -8.42
N ALA A 602 -3.10 27.03 -8.50
CA ALA A 602 -3.35 28.01 -9.56
C ALA A 602 -2.44 29.25 -9.50
N ARG A 603 -1.73 29.46 -8.38
CA ARG A 603 -0.73 30.52 -8.19
C ARG A 603 0.64 30.14 -8.75
N PHE A 604 0.74 29.04 -9.48
CA PHE A 604 1.93 28.66 -10.25
C PHE A 604 1.55 28.34 -11.70
N PRO A 605 2.46 28.56 -12.66
CA PRO A 605 2.30 28.04 -14.02
C PRO A 605 2.09 26.51 -14.00
N VAL A 606 1.26 26.02 -14.93
CA VAL A 606 0.98 24.59 -15.07
C VAL A 606 2.28 23.80 -15.25
N ALA A 607 2.37 22.64 -14.59
CA ALA A 607 3.53 21.76 -14.59
C ALA A 607 4.82 22.31 -13.93
N THR A 608 4.73 23.38 -13.12
CA THR A 608 5.85 23.83 -12.27
C THR A 608 6.32 22.71 -11.33
N LYS A 609 7.64 22.50 -11.27
CA LYS A 609 8.30 21.41 -10.52
C LYS A 609 9.08 21.95 -9.32
N ILE A 610 9.24 21.13 -8.28
CA ILE A 610 10.30 21.27 -7.29
C ILE A 610 11.65 21.02 -7.99
N VAL A 611 12.63 21.89 -7.75
CA VAL A 611 14.02 21.78 -8.19
C VAL A 611 14.88 21.20 -7.06
N THR A 612 14.81 21.80 -5.87
CA THR A 612 15.52 21.36 -4.67
C THR A 612 14.63 21.45 -3.42
N VAL A 613 14.94 20.63 -2.42
CA VAL A 613 14.34 20.66 -1.08
C VAL A 613 15.49 20.67 -0.08
N THR A 614 15.69 21.79 0.61
CA THR A 614 16.83 22.01 1.49
C THR A 614 16.35 22.15 2.94
N PRO A 615 16.80 21.31 3.89
CA PRO A 615 16.44 21.46 5.30
C PRO A 615 16.89 22.82 5.84
N THR A 616 15.98 23.56 6.47
CA THR A 616 16.29 24.86 7.07
C THR A 616 17.09 24.64 8.36
N LYS A 617 18.40 24.95 8.34
CA LYS A 617 19.33 24.66 9.46
C LYS A 617 18.87 25.22 10.83
N THR A 618 18.16 26.35 10.82
CA THR A 618 17.63 27.03 12.01
C THR A 618 16.24 26.53 12.46
N SER A 619 15.53 25.78 11.60
CA SER A 619 14.15 25.34 11.83
C SER A 619 13.98 23.85 11.45
N PRO A 620 14.47 22.91 12.28
CA PRO A 620 14.39 21.48 11.99
C PRO A 620 12.95 21.01 11.75
N GLY A 621 12.71 20.35 10.61
CA GLY A 621 11.37 19.94 10.16
C GLY A 621 10.70 20.92 9.17
N PHE A 622 11.34 22.05 8.89
CA PHE A 622 10.99 22.96 7.81
C PHE A 622 12.05 22.93 6.71
N PHE A 623 11.62 23.27 5.49
CA PHE A 623 12.45 23.22 4.30
C PHE A 623 12.31 24.50 3.49
N THR A 624 13.40 24.92 2.86
CA THR A 624 13.37 25.85 1.73
C THR A 624 13.20 25.01 0.46
N VAL A 625 12.17 25.31 -0.34
CA VAL A 625 11.84 24.57 -1.56
C VAL A 625 11.98 25.49 -2.76
N GLU A 626 12.84 25.11 -3.71
CA GLU A 626 13.02 25.85 -4.96
C GLU A 626 12.08 25.28 -6.04
N MET A 627 11.46 26.16 -6.82
CA MET A 627 10.48 25.86 -7.86
C MET A 627 10.99 26.24 -9.26
N SER A 628 10.64 25.46 -10.28
CA SER A 628 11.16 25.66 -11.65
C SER A 628 10.68 26.96 -12.30
N ALA A 629 9.54 27.48 -11.85
CA ALA A 629 8.91 28.72 -12.29
C ALA A 629 8.39 29.49 -11.06
N PRO A 630 8.32 30.84 -11.13
CA PRO A 630 7.92 31.65 -9.99
C PRO A 630 6.40 31.57 -9.72
N ALA A 631 6.02 31.89 -8.48
CA ALA A 631 4.61 32.07 -8.12
C ALA A 631 4.03 33.34 -8.75
N THR A 632 2.79 33.26 -9.25
CA THR A 632 2.08 34.39 -9.87
C THR A 632 1.37 35.30 -8.86
N ALA A 633 1.26 34.87 -7.59
CA ALA A 633 0.67 35.63 -6.50
C ALA A 633 1.28 35.27 -5.13
N SER A 634 1.31 36.22 -4.20
CA SER A 634 1.75 36.01 -2.81
C SER A 634 0.68 35.31 -1.97
N SER A 635 1.11 34.56 -0.95
CA SER A 635 0.24 34.03 0.11
C SER A 635 1.07 33.60 1.31
N ALA A 636 0.76 34.11 2.50
CA ALA A 636 1.24 33.49 3.73
C ALA A 636 0.52 32.15 3.97
N ASN A 637 1.19 31.20 4.61
CA ASN A 637 0.61 29.94 5.12
C ASN A 637 -0.28 29.18 4.12
N ALA A 638 0.11 29.13 2.85
CA ALA A 638 -0.67 28.46 1.83
C ALA A 638 -0.62 26.94 1.98
N LEU A 639 -1.78 26.26 1.95
CA LEU A 639 -1.83 24.82 1.79
C LEU A 639 -1.47 24.44 0.34
N LEU A 640 -0.20 24.12 0.14
CA LEU A 640 0.36 23.66 -1.13
C LEU A 640 0.12 22.16 -1.30
N ARG A 641 -0.14 21.75 -2.54
CA ARG A 641 -0.35 20.34 -2.90
C ARG A 641 0.60 19.95 -4.02
N PHE A 642 1.27 18.81 -3.87
CA PHE A 642 2.24 18.30 -4.83
C PHE A 642 1.84 16.90 -5.28
N ARG A 643 1.87 16.66 -6.60
CA ARG A 643 1.87 15.30 -7.14
C ARG A 643 3.32 14.82 -7.29
N PRO A 644 3.59 13.52 -7.04
CA PRO A 644 4.85 12.91 -7.44
C PRO A 644 5.19 13.25 -8.90
N ALA A 645 6.48 13.34 -9.21
CA ALA A 645 6.91 13.36 -10.60
C ALA A 645 6.35 12.10 -11.28
N ALA A 646 5.72 12.24 -12.45
CA ALA A 646 5.51 11.06 -13.28
C ALA A 646 6.89 10.49 -13.60
N SER A 647 7.09 9.19 -13.40
CA SER A 647 8.28 8.53 -13.91
C SER A 647 8.37 8.83 -15.41
N THR A 648 9.55 9.23 -15.88
CA THR A 648 9.76 9.65 -17.27
C THR A 648 9.63 8.51 -18.28
N THR A 649 9.25 7.31 -17.81
CA THR A 649 8.92 6.12 -18.61
C THR A 649 7.49 6.13 -19.17
N GLY A 650 6.63 7.08 -18.81
CA GLY A 650 5.23 7.14 -19.25
C GLY A 650 4.93 7.98 -20.51
N ASN A 651 5.34 9.26 -20.53
CA ASN A 651 4.77 10.27 -21.45
C ASN A 651 5.77 10.82 -22.47
N SER A 652 6.18 9.98 -23.42
CA SER A 652 6.73 10.42 -24.71
C SER A 652 6.23 9.56 -25.87
N ARG A 653 4.93 9.63 -26.15
CA ARG A 653 4.48 9.48 -27.55
C ARG A 653 5.02 10.68 -28.33
N GLY A 654 6.27 10.56 -28.81
CA GLY A 654 6.78 11.45 -29.83
C GLY A 654 5.84 11.41 -31.02
N GLY A 655 5.40 12.56 -31.51
CA GLY A 655 4.66 12.64 -32.76
C GLY A 655 5.50 11.97 -33.85
N ALA A 656 4.87 11.10 -34.65
CA ALA A 656 5.56 10.45 -35.74
C ALA A 656 6.18 11.53 -36.66
N PRO A 657 7.47 11.45 -37.00
CA PRO A 657 8.03 12.35 -37.99
C PRO A 657 7.31 12.08 -39.32
N ALA A 658 6.77 13.14 -39.93
CA ALA A 658 6.20 13.04 -41.26
C ALA A 658 7.27 12.54 -42.25
N ARG A 659 6.85 11.66 -43.15
CA ARG A 659 7.51 11.38 -44.42
C ARG A 659 6.60 11.86 -45.54
#